data_AF-U3IJZ6-F1
#
_entry.id   AF-U3IJZ6-F1
#
_cell.length_a   1.000
_cell.length_b   1.000
_cell.length_c   1.000
_cell.angle_alpha   90.00
_cell.angle_beta   90.00
_cell.angle_gamma   90.00
#
_symmetry.space_group_name_H-M   'P 1'
#
loop_
_entity.id
_entity.type
_entity.pdbx_description
1 polymer ?
#
loop_
_entity_poly.entity_id
_entity_poly.type
_entity_poly.pdbx_seq_one_letter_code
_entity_poly.pdbx_strand_id
1 'polypeptide(L)'
;MKWAGREVSSPFFLFSLAQLPGCGEHGGARHRSSDVPSQVYSPRAEKIPAQHLAANPKLEATPGERQTPASLIRKSPPTSRERGTPSQLLIPFSPNPPTFFPFCQTSSSQPVRCLEAVNTLPSPVQRSAAGRSSPGLCLPVPRLPGGRRQPREPAGRERGAPGAVPSMRPAPRSLPALLCCCSAGLLLLLLRWRRWKRLWEKVEAARQRQEEGLDRMDKAVRSFREQHPSVNMVSILSLSLPELSRKLRDGSLPPEHVFYAYLSKALQITRETNCITEYMQESETQLQQARPPGKPGLLYGVPVSIKDSINCQGHDSTLGFVKNINQPMAEDSVLVQVLKRQGAIPFVKTNVPQSLISFDCKNLIFGQTFNPLLYTRTPGGSSGGEGALIGGGGSILGFGTDVGGSLRFPAAFCGICALKPTGNRLSKKGVISGIPGQKSVVAAVGPMAKDVESLALCMRALLCEDMFNLDSTVPPLPFNEEVYSSTQPLRIGYYETDFFTMPSPAMRRAVRETKKLLEDAGHTLVPFEITNVDYVTYNFCVRGMFADGCTSFLKKFEGELERSSVGTFFWLAKLPNCLKTLVSWIAKPFVPRLSNIIRSMRTNTVDELWGLHHEIEESCHQFIAQWKKLNLDVMLCPMLGPALGIGYPGKLSVAVSYTMLYNSLDFPAGVVPVTMVTDEDEKELKGYQGYFRDRWDRTLAKAFHGSVGLPVAVQCVALPWQEELCLRFMKEVETLTLKKNQIV
;
A
#
# COMPACT_ATOMS: atom_id res chain seq x y z
N MET A 1 23.89 2.30 -29.21
CA MET A 1 23.66 1.79 -30.58
C MET A 1 22.45 2.51 -31.18
N LYS A 2 22.43 2.81 -32.49
CA LYS A 2 21.27 3.42 -33.17
C LYS A 2 20.20 2.36 -33.43
N TRP A 3 18.93 2.66 -33.15
CA TRP A 3 17.78 1.97 -33.76
C TRP A 3 16.84 3.00 -34.36
N ALA A 4 16.54 2.81 -35.65
CA ALA A 4 15.63 3.66 -36.41
C ALA A 4 14.17 3.27 -36.15
N GLY A 5 13.25 4.22 -36.37
CA GLY A 5 11.85 4.07 -36.02
C GLY A 5 11.08 3.03 -36.85
N ARG A 6 9.92 2.64 -36.32
CA ARG A 6 8.78 2.18 -37.12
C ARG A 6 7.53 2.93 -36.69
N GLU A 7 6.69 3.20 -37.67
CA GLU A 7 5.50 4.03 -37.55
C GLU A 7 4.41 3.33 -36.74
N VAL A 8 3.66 4.11 -35.94
CA VAL A 8 2.45 3.62 -35.26
C VAL A 8 1.25 3.93 -36.14
N SER A 9 0.87 2.98 -36.98
CA SER A 9 -0.41 3.01 -37.69
C SER A 9 -1.55 2.66 -36.73
N SER A 10 -2.51 3.57 -36.60
CA SER A 10 -3.72 3.40 -35.81
C SER A 10 -4.76 2.58 -36.57
N PRO A 11 -5.43 1.59 -35.94
CA PRO A 11 -6.74 1.14 -36.36
C PRO A 11 -7.83 1.59 -35.37
N PHE A 12 -8.75 2.41 -35.86
CA PHE A 12 -10.08 2.55 -35.26
C PHE A 12 -10.76 1.17 -35.24
N PHE A 13 -11.24 0.72 -34.09
CA PHE A 13 -12.16 -0.41 -34.00
C PHE A 13 -13.54 0.05 -33.50
N LEU A 14 -14.49 0.10 -34.42
CA LEU A 14 -15.92 0.15 -34.13
C LEU A 14 -16.43 -1.25 -33.78
N PHE A 15 -17.48 -1.32 -32.96
CA PHE A 15 -18.19 -2.56 -32.68
C PHE A 15 -18.80 -3.13 -33.97
N SER A 16 -18.69 -4.45 -34.15
CA SER A 16 -19.61 -5.20 -34.99
C SER A 16 -20.12 -6.43 -34.21
N LEU A 17 -21.42 -6.66 -34.31
CA LEU A 17 -22.16 -7.76 -33.70
C LEU A 17 -22.52 -8.78 -34.79
N ALA A 18 -22.55 -10.05 -34.40
CA ALA A 18 -22.99 -11.21 -35.19
C ALA A 18 -22.16 -11.58 -36.43
N GLN A 19 -21.56 -12.78 -36.38
CA GLN A 19 -21.77 -13.80 -37.41
C GLN A 19 -21.42 -15.20 -36.86
N LEU A 20 -22.29 -16.17 -37.15
CA LEU A 20 -22.05 -17.60 -36.97
C LEU A 20 -21.13 -18.11 -38.09
N PRO A 21 -20.41 -19.21 -37.87
CA PRO A 21 -20.16 -20.17 -38.94
C PRO A 21 -20.75 -21.54 -38.61
N GLY A 22 -21.38 -22.17 -39.61
CA GLY A 22 -21.82 -23.56 -39.55
C GLY A 22 -20.88 -24.49 -40.32
N CYS A 23 -21.05 -25.79 -40.06
CA CYS A 23 -20.65 -26.94 -40.88
C CYS A 23 -19.17 -27.11 -41.30
N GLY A 24 -18.51 -28.04 -40.61
CA GLY A 24 -17.52 -28.95 -41.19
C GLY A 24 -17.79 -30.35 -40.63
N GLU A 25 -17.95 -31.36 -41.49
CA GLU A 25 -18.38 -32.72 -41.12
C GLU A 25 -17.22 -33.61 -40.65
N HIS A 26 -17.47 -34.53 -39.71
CA HIS A 26 -17.22 -35.98 -39.87
C HIS A 26 -17.45 -36.77 -38.56
N GLY A 27 -17.78 -38.07 -38.69
CA GLY A 27 -17.60 -39.08 -37.64
C GLY A 27 -18.80 -39.27 -36.70
N GLY A 28 -19.75 -40.14 -37.07
CA GLY A 28 -20.91 -40.45 -36.25
C GLY A 28 -20.74 -41.67 -35.33
N ALA A 29 -21.42 -41.64 -34.19
CA ALA A 29 -21.90 -42.83 -33.48
C ALA A 29 -23.19 -42.47 -32.72
N ARG A 30 -24.26 -43.24 -32.90
CA ARG A 30 -25.53 -43.07 -32.17
C ARG A 30 -25.57 -44.00 -30.97
N HIS A 31 -26.00 -43.51 -29.80
CA HIS A 31 -26.88 -44.27 -28.92
C HIS A 31 -27.81 -43.32 -28.14
N ARG A 32 -28.98 -43.82 -27.73
CA ARG A 32 -30.13 -43.01 -27.28
C ARG A 32 -30.25 -42.92 -25.75
N SER A 33 -30.82 -41.79 -25.30
CA SER A 33 -31.82 -41.64 -24.23
C SER A 33 -31.62 -42.32 -22.86
N SER A 34 -31.61 -41.52 -21.79
CA SER A 34 -32.82 -41.39 -20.92
C SER A 34 -32.70 -40.25 -19.90
N ASP A 35 -33.85 -39.64 -19.61
CA ASP A 35 -34.13 -38.42 -18.86
C ASP A 35 -33.90 -38.43 -17.31
N VAL A 36 -33.83 -37.20 -16.75
CA VAL A 36 -34.49 -36.73 -15.49
C VAL A 36 -33.94 -37.18 -14.11
N PRO A 37 -33.99 -36.34 -13.03
CA PRO A 37 -33.98 -34.87 -12.94
C PRO A 37 -33.01 -34.26 -11.90
N SER A 38 -33.03 -32.93 -11.80
CA SER A 38 -32.49 -32.12 -10.70
C SER A 38 -33.03 -32.47 -9.30
N GLN A 39 -32.16 -32.49 -8.28
CA GLN A 39 -32.57 -32.30 -6.88
C GLN A 39 -31.69 -31.29 -6.13
N VAL A 40 -32.38 -30.51 -5.29
CA VAL A 40 -31.85 -29.58 -4.30
C VAL A 40 -31.34 -30.37 -3.10
N TYR A 41 -30.20 -30.01 -2.51
CA TYR A 41 -29.80 -30.50 -1.19
C TYR A 41 -29.43 -29.37 -0.23
N SER A 42 -30.14 -29.37 0.91
CA SER A 42 -29.82 -28.60 2.11
C SER A 42 -28.99 -29.50 3.04
N PRO A 43 -27.96 -28.98 3.74
CA PRO A 43 -27.13 -29.80 4.62
C PRO A 43 -27.88 -30.11 5.92
N ARG A 44 -28.06 -31.41 6.21
CA ARG A 44 -28.53 -31.88 7.52
C ARG A 44 -27.37 -32.56 8.25
N ALA A 45 -27.23 -32.24 9.53
CA ALA A 45 -26.15 -32.75 10.38
C ALA A 45 -26.29 -34.25 10.66
N GLU A 46 -25.16 -34.95 10.74
CA GLU A 46 -25.08 -36.28 11.34
C GLU A 46 -24.37 -36.27 12.70
N LYS A 47 -24.77 -37.22 13.55
CA LYS A 47 -24.36 -37.32 14.94
C LYS A 47 -23.32 -38.43 15.13
N ILE A 48 -22.51 -38.23 16.17
CA ILE A 48 -21.69 -39.23 16.85
C ILE A 48 -22.52 -40.46 17.25
N PRO A 49 -21.95 -41.67 17.17
CA PRO A 49 -22.17 -42.73 18.15
C PRO A 49 -20.89 -43.06 18.95
N ALA A 50 -21.06 -43.56 20.18
CA ALA A 50 -19.97 -43.88 21.12
C ALA A 50 -20.22 -45.20 21.86
N GLN A 51 -19.18 -45.71 22.55
CA GLN A 51 -19.13 -46.86 23.50
C GLN A 51 -19.08 -48.26 22.84
N HIS A 52 -18.17 -49.17 23.21
CA HIS A 52 -17.81 -49.74 24.53
C HIS A 52 -16.28 -49.98 24.68
N LEU A 53 -15.63 -49.79 25.84
CA LEU A 53 -15.46 -50.72 27.01
C LEU A 53 -14.91 -52.11 26.60
N ALA A 54 -13.80 -52.66 27.15
CA ALA A 54 -12.88 -52.25 28.23
C ALA A 54 -11.43 -52.81 27.91
N ALA A 55 -10.40 -52.95 28.76
CA ALA A 55 -10.21 -52.92 30.23
C ALA A 55 -8.72 -52.63 30.63
N ASN A 56 -8.31 -53.05 31.84
CA ASN A 56 -6.95 -53.05 32.47
C ASN A 56 -6.83 -54.41 33.26
N PRO A 57 -5.70 -54.91 33.86
CA PRO A 57 -4.60 -54.17 34.54
C PRO A 57 -3.17 -54.81 34.55
N LYS A 58 -2.28 -54.22 35.41
CA LYS A 58 -0.98 -54.66 36.02
C LYS A 58 0.29 -54.02 35.44
N LEU A 59 1.34 -53.51 36.15
CA LEU A 59 1.96 -53.56 37.51
C LEU A 59 3.37 -54.22 37.51
N GLU A 60 4.24 -53.74 38.41
CA GLU A 60 5.64 -54.15 38.72
C GLU A 60 6.76 -53.70 37.74
N ALA A 61 8.04 -53.52 38.11
CA ALA A 61 8.71 -53.08 39.36
C ALA A 61 10.21 -52.73 39.06
N THR A 62 10.90 -52.04 39.98
CA THR A 62 12.35 -51.66 39.97
C THR A 62 13.26 -52.82 40.50
N PRO A 63 14.61 -52.74 40.76
CA PRO A 63 15.54 -51.57 40.88
C PRO A 63 17.05 -51.74 40.47
N GLY A 64 17.88 -50.72 40.77
CA GLY A 64 19.35 -50.81 41.03
C GLY A 64 20.28 -50.11 40.01
N GLU A 65 21.49 -49.60 40.35
CA GLU A 65 22.08 -49.18 41.65
C GLU A 65 23.40 -48.38 41.41
N ARG A 66 23.69 -47.32 42.21
CA ARG A 66 25.04 -46.73 42.52
C ARG A 66 25.91 -46.18 41.34
N GLN A 67 26.94 -45.33 41.50
CA GLN A 67 27.62 -44.74 42.67
C GLN A 67 28.31 -43.39 42.31
N THR A 68 28.50 -42.50 43.29
CA THR A 68 29.44 -41.36 43.25
C THR A 68 30.73 -41.67 44.02
N PRO A 69 31.82 -40.88 43.83
CA PRO A 69 32.29 -39.99 44.93
C PRO A 69 32.72 -38.60 44.40
N ALA A 70 32.51 -37.44 45.04
CA ALA A 70 32.71 -36.99 46.43
C ALA A 70 34.17 -36.56 46.79
N SER A 71 34.40 -35.25 46.98
CA SER A 71 35.25 -34.62 48.03
C SER A 71 35.50 -33.10 47.80
N LEU A 72 36.03 -32.28 48.74
CA LEU A 72 35.78 -32.08 50.19
C LEU A 72 36.31 -30.68 50.67
N ILE A 73 35.63 -30.04 51.64
CA ILE A 73 36.20 -29.27 52.80
C ILE A 73 36.73 -27.80 52.71
N ARG A 74 35.97 -26.89 53.39
CA ARG A 74 36.34 -25.79 54.37
C ARG A 74 37.26 -24.62 53.90
N LYS A 75 37.29 -23.40 54.50
CA LYS A 75 36.99 -22.90 55.88
C LYS A 75 36.75 -21.35 55.89
N SER A 76 36.20 -20.78 56.97
CA SER A 76 35.94 -19.33 57.25
C SER A 76 36.73 -18.86 58.51
N PRO A 77 36.53 -17.68 59.20
CA PRO A 77 35.86 -16.36 58.98
C PRO A 77 36.85 -15.17 59.36
N PRO A 78 36.54 -14.04 60.08
CA PRO A 78 35.35 -13.16 60.27
C PRO A 78 35.62 -11.67 59.83
N THR A 79 34.67 -10.72 59.73
CA THR A 79 33.98 -9.87 60.76
C THR A 79 33.18 -8.73 60.06
N SER A 80 32.27 -7.91 60.63
CA SER A 80 31.25 -8.03 61.70
C SER A 80 30.49 -6.68 61.90
N ARG A 81 29.19 -6.69 62.25
CA ARG A 81 28.33 -5.56 62.76
C ARG A 81 27.97 -4.43 61.74
N GLU A 82 26.80 -3.75 61.80
CA GLU A 82 25.70 -3.75 62.79
C GLU A 82 24.30 -3.33 62.26
N ARG A 83 23.25 -3.82 62.94
CA ARG A 83 21.86 -3.34 63.20
C ARG A 83 21.24 -2.17 62.37
N GLY A 84 19.93 -2.17 62.04
CA GLY A 84 18.87 -3.13 62.41
C GLY A 84 17.46 -2.83 61.85
N THR A 85 16.58 -3.83 61.97
CA THR A 85 15.13 -3.88 61.68
C THR A 85 14.31 -3.60 62.97
N PRO A 86 12.98 -3.83 63.14
CA PRO A 86 11.88 -4.30 62.25
C PRO A 86 10.68 -3.28 62.24
N SER A 87 9.37 -3.55 62.00
CA SER A 87 8.61 -4.81 61.86
C SER A 87 7.35 -4.76 60.97
N GLN A 88 6.98 -5.96 60.54
CA GLN A 88 5.75 -6.51 59.94
C GLN A 88 4.40 -6.11 60.59
N LEU A 89 3.30 -6.14 59.79
CA LEU A 89 2.17 -7.06 60.04
C LEU A 89 1.33 -7.31 58.75
N LEU A 90 0.23 -8.09 58.84
CA LEU A 90 -0.25 -9.00 57.79
C LEU A 90 -1.80 -9.01 57.61
N ILE A 91 -2.27 -9.36 56.39
CA ILE A 91 -3.62 -9.85 55.95
C ILE A 91 -4.81 -8.82 55.89
N PRO A 92 -6.00 -9.13 55.28
CA PRO A 92 -6.48 -8.39 54.09
C PRO A 92 -7.93 -7.83 54.22
N PHE A 93 -8.52 -7.26 53.16
CA PHE A 93 -9.94 -7.46 52.73
C PHE A 93 -10.26 -6.68 51.41
N SER A 94 -11.44 -6.93 50.85
CA SER A 94 -11.99 -6.47 49.54
C SER A 94 -13.43 -5.95 49.77
N PRO A 95 -14.23 -5.42 48.80
CA PRO A 95 -14.03 -4.45 47.72
C PRO A 95 -15.02 -3.23 47.80
N ASN A 96 -15.09 -2.45 46.71
CA ASN A 96 -16.25 -1.64 46.22
C ASN A 96 -16.43 -0.15 46.65
N PRO A 97 -17.17 0.66 45.84
CA PRO A 97 -16.84 2.08 45.58
C PRO A 97 -17.82 3.09 46.22
N PRO A 98 -17.69 4.39 45.87
CA PRO A 98 -18.90 5.12 45.50
C PRO A 98 -18.80 6.06 44.27
N THR A 99 -19.98 6.52 43.87
CA THR A 99 -20.37 7.25 42.66
C THR A 99 -20.55 8.78 42.85
N PHE A 100 -20.33 9.53 41.75
CA PHE A 100 -21.08 10.72 41.27
C PHE A 100 -21.08 12.11 41.99
N PHE A 101 -20.80 13.16 41.17
CA PHE A 101 -21.32 14.55 41.17
C PHE A 101 -20.89 15.57 42.28
N PRO A 102 -21.03 16.92 42.08
CA PRO A 102 -21.09 17.76 40.85
C PRO A 102 -20.26 19.09 40.89
N PHE A 103 -20.48 19.94 39.87
CA PHE A 103 -20.05 21.34 39.63
C PHE A 103 -19.92 22.35 40.81
N CYS A 104 -18.89 23.23 40.76
CA CYS A 104 -18.93 24.71 40.90
C CYS A 104 -17.51 25.30 40.68
N GLN A 105 -17.19 26.12 39.67
CA GLN A 105 -17.38 27.57 39.46
C GLN A 105 -16.60 28.58 40.36
N THR A 106 -15.68 29.33 39.70
CA THR A 106 -15.32 30.77 39.83
C THR A 106 -14.23 31.32 40.78
N SER A 107 -13.33 32.14 40.17
CA SER A 107 -12.49 33.24 40.71
C SER A 107 -11.27 32.85 41.60
N SER A 108 -10.16 33.61 41.69
CA SER A 108 -9.86 35.00 41.27
C SER A 108 -8.35 35.30 40.99
N SER A 109 -8.07 36.15 39.98
CA SER A 109 -7.01 37.20 39.87
C SER A 109 -5.53 36.99 40.29
N GLN A 110 -4.61 36.95 39.28
CA GLN A 110 -3.53 37.94 38.93
C GLN A 110 -2.50 38.48 39.98
N PRO A 111 -1.40 39.19 39.58
CA PRO A 111 -0.47 39.03 38.44
C PRO A 111 1.03 39.33 38.78
N VAL A 112 2.02 38.91 37.96
CA VAL A 112 3.35 39.58 37.90
C VAL A 112 3.91 39.68 36.47
N ARG A 113 4.45 40.87 36.18
CA ARG A 113 5.04 41.40 34.94
C ARG A 113 6.28 40.66 34.41
N CYS A 114 6.45 40.66 33.08
CA CYS A 114 7.76 40.68 32.43
C CYS A 114 8.15 42.11 32.02
N LEU A 115 9.45 42.40 31.97
CA LEU A 115 10.03 43.69 31.55
C LEU A 115 10.54 43.61 30.11
N GLU A 116 10.30 44.67 29.33
CA GLU A 116 10.93 44.92 28.03
C GLU A 116 12.20 45.78 28.19
N ALA A 117 13.23 45.54 27.36
CA ALA A 117 14.07 46.57 26.73
C ALA A 117 15.16 45.92 25.82
N VAL A 118 15.70 46.54 24.76
CA VAL A 118 15.11 47.26 23.60
C VAL A 118 16.24 47.62 22.61
N ASN A 119 16.03 47.41 21.29
CA ASN A 119 16.72 48.02 20.12
C ASN A 119 18.25 47.86 19.94
N THR A 120 18.77 47.64 18.71
CA THR A 120 18.89 48.70 17.67
C THR A 120 18.72 48.24 16.20
N LEU A 121 18.02 49.07 15.41
CA LEU A 121 17.95 49.10 13.93
C LEU A 121 18.86 50.22 13.38
N PRO A 122 19.27 50.18 12.08
CA PRO A 122 18.61 50.92 10.98
C PRO A 122 18.62 50.15 9.62
N SER A 123 18.01 50.54 8.49
CA SER A 123 16.93 51.50 8.12
C SER A 123 16.35 51.14 6.72
N PRO A 124 15.22 51.73 6.23
CA PRO A 124 14.44 51.20 5.09
C PRO A 124 14.32 52.13 3.86
N VAL A 125 13.65 51.65 2.79
CA VAL A 125 12.89 52.34 1.69
C VAL A 125 12.52 51.24 0.65
N GLN A 126 11.36 51.12 -0.02
CA GLN A 126 10.20 52.02 -0.28
C GLN A 126 8.90 51.19 -0.50
N ARG A 127 7.73 51.66 -0.03
CA ARG A 127 6.38 51.23 -0.49
C ARG A 127 5.31 52.29 -0.20
N SER A 128 4.50 52.64 -1.21
CA SER A 128 3.28 53.49 -1.15
C SER A 128 2.60 53.45 -2.53
N ALA A 129 1.29 53.57 -2.75
CA ALA A 129 0.03 53.51 -1.96
C ALA A 129 -1.10 53.13 -2.98
N ALA A 130 -2.41 53.07 -2.75
CA ALA A 130 -3.35 53.31 -1.63
C ALA A 130 -4.50 52.26 -1.76
N GLY A 131 -5.69 52.31 -1.15
CA GLY A 131 -6.34 53.21 -0.19
C GLY A 131 -7.63 52.53 0.36
N ARG A 132 -8.22 53.04 1.45
CA ARG A 132 -9.28 52.36 2.25
C ARG A 132 -10.70 52.59 1.73
N SER A 133 -11.61 51.61 1.92
CA SER A 133 -12.84 51.73 2.73
C SER A 133 -13.72 50.46 2.71
N SER A 134 -14.48 50.24 3.79
CA SER A 134 -15.47 49.15 4.02
C SER A 134 -16.90 49.76 4.04
N PRO A 135 -18.02 49.06 4.35
CA PRO A 135 -18.29 47.61 4.52
C PRO A 135 -19.49 47.13 3.66
N GLY A 136 -20.03 45.92 3.90
CA GLY A 136 -21.18 45.36 3.14
C GLY A 136 -22.54 45.41 3.86
N LEU A 137 -23.63 45.00 3.17
CA LEU A 137 -24.92 44.61 3.76
C LEU A 137 -25.76 43.74 2.78
N CYS A 138 -26.87 43.16 3.23
CA CYS A 138 -27.66 42.13 2.52
C CYS A 138 -28.97 42.64 1.84
N LEU A 139 -29.58 41.76 1.00
CA LEU A 139 -31.00 41.78 0.50
C LEU A 139 -31.37 42.85 -0.56
N PRO A 140 -32.54 42.77 -1.27
CA PRO A 140 -33.38 41.63 -1.72
C PRO A 140 -33.82 41.70 -3.22
N VAL A 141 -34.80 40.88 -3.63
CA VAL A 141 -35.45 40.81 -4.96
C VAL A 141 -36.59 41.84 -5.16
N PRO A 142 -36.75 42.42 -6.37
CA PRO A 142 -38.08 42.72 -6.96
C PRO A 142 -38.20 42.22 -8.43
N ARG A 143 -39.25 41.49 -8.85
CA ARG A 143 -40.63 41.89 -9.20
C ARG A 143 -40.81 42.76 -10.47
N LEU A 144 -41.67 42.27 -11.37
CA LEU A 144 -42.12 42.85 -12.64
C LEU A 144 -43.16 43.98 -12.48
N PRO A 145 -43.26 44.87 -13.49
CA PRO A 145 -44.52 45.42 -14.01
C PRO A 145 -44.83 44.87 -15.43
N GLY A 146 -46.05 44.90 -15.98
CA GLY A 146 -47.34 45.33 -15.43
C GLY A 146 -48.13 46.30 -16.34
N GLY A 147 -48.92 45.80 -17.31
CA GLY A 147 -49.88 46.57 -18.15
C GLY A 147 -49.95 46.05 -19.60
N ARG A 148 -51.06 45.47 -20.11
CA ARG A 148 -52.37 46.06 -20.56
C ARG A 148 -52.16 47.13 -21.66
N ARG A 149 -52.79 47.11 -22.85
CA ARG A 149 -54.11 46.61 -23.35
C ARG A 149 -53.92 45.97 -24.77
N GLN A 150 -54.58 44.87 -25.17
CA GLN A 150 -55.95 44.73 -25.75
C GLN A 150 -56.29 45.66 -26.96
N PRO A 151 -57.15 45.24 -27.93
CA PRO A 151 -57.42 43.87 -28.45
C PRO A 151 -57.70 43.80 -29.99
N ARG A 152 -57.85 42.58 -30.56
CA ARG A 152 -58.88 42.09 -31.56
C ARG A 152 -59.24 42.94 -32.82
N GLU A 153 -59.61 42.42 -34.00
CA GLU A 153 -60.10 41.08 -34.46
C GLU A 153 -59.98 40.92 -36.03
N PRO A 154 -60.64 39.99 -36.78
CA PRO A 154 -59.95 39.29 -37.89
C PRO A 154 -60.67 39.30 -39.26
N ALA A 155 -59.95 38.80 -40.27
CA ALA A 155 -60.46 38.07 -41.45
C ALA A 155 -59.25 37.34 -42.08
N GLY A 156 -59.35 36.25 -42.83
CA GLY A 156 -60.48 35.53 -43.36
C GLY A 156 -59.94 34.63 -44.49
N ARG A 157 -60.26 33.33 -44.46
CA ARG A 157 -59.86 32.30 -45.44
C ARG A 157 -59.75 32.79 -46.89
N GLU A 158 -58.81 32.22 -47.65
CA GLU A 158 -59.14 31.32 -48.77
C GLU A 158 -57.98 30.44 -49.24
N ARG A 159 -58.28 29.44 -50.08
CA ARG A 159 -57.33 28.44 -50.61
C ARG A 159 -57.12 28.69 -52.11
N GLY A 160 -55.88 28.62 -52.58
CA GLY A 160 -55.56 28.61 -54.00
C GLY A 160 -54.15 28.08 -54.24
N ALA A 161 -54.01 27.11 -55.12
CA ALA A 161 -52.75 26.56 -55.61
C ALA A 161 -52.77 26.62 -57.15
N PRO A 162 -51.68 26.27 -57.86
CA PRO A 162 -50.26 26.50 -57.60
C PRO A 162 -49.58 27.31 -58.73
N GLY A 163 -48.42 27.92 -58.51
CA GLY A 163 -47.65 28.46 -59.64
C GLY A 163 -46.41 29.29 -59.29
N ALA A 164 -45.41 29.21 -60.19
CA ALA A 164 -44.19 30.02 -60.28
C ALA A 164 -43.17 29.96 -59.12
N VAL A 165 -42.00 29.36 -59.42
CA VAL A 165 -40.77 29.45 -58.63
C VAL A 165 -40.10 30.82 -58.86
N PRO A 166 -39.83 31.64 -57.82
CA PRO A 166 -38.96 32.80 -57.94
C PRO A 166 -37.50 32.40 -57.66
N SER A 167 -36.57 32.80 -58.53
CA SER A 167 -35.14 32.56 -58.35
C SER A 167 -34.55 33.45 -57.25
N MET A 168 -34.45 32.92 -56.03
CA MET A 168 -33.87 33.64 -54.90
C MET A 168 -32.34 33.49 -54.88
N ARG A 169 -31.61 34.58 -55.19
CA ARG A 169 -30.14 34.64 -55.06
C ARG A 169 -29.76 34.44 -53.58
N PRO A 170 -28.80 33.55 -53.25
CA PRO A 170 -28.36 33.37 -51.87
C PRO A 170 -27.57 34.60 -51.38
N ALA A 171 -27.97 35.15 -50.24
CA ALA A 171 -27.27 36.29 -49.62
C ALA A 171 -25.92 35.84 -49.00
N PRO A 172 -24.82 36.58 -49.23
CA PRO A 172 -23.50 36.21 -48.72
C PRO A 172 -23.34 36.60 -47.25
N ARG A 173 -23.96 35.84 -46.33
CA ARG A 173 -23.82 36.04 -44.87
C ARG A 173 -23.32 34.81 -44.09
N SER A 174 -23.11 33.67 -44.75
CA SER A 174 -22.64 32.42 -44.13
C SER A 174 -21.12 32.18 -44.23
N LEU A 175 -20.42 32.76 -45.23
CA LEU A 175 -18.98 32.57 -45.42
C LEU A 175 -18.11 33.06 -44.24
N PRO A 176 -18.33 34.27 -43.67
CA PRO A 176 -17.49 34.77 -42.56
C PRO A 176 -17.59 33.89 -41.32
N ALA A 177 -18.79 33.39 -41.00
CA ALA A 177 -19.01 32.50 -39.86
C ALA A 177 -18.27 31.16 -40.01
N LEU A 178 -18.31 30.55 -41.20
CA LEU A 178 -17.56 29.31 -41.48
C LEU A 178 -16.04 29.52 -41.40
N LEU A 179 -15.52 30.63 -41.94
CA LEU A 179 -14.09 30.96 -41.85
C LEU A 179 -13.65 31.22 -40.40
N CYS A 180 -14.46 31.89 -39.58
CA CYS A 180 -14.21 32.07 -38.15
C CYS A 180 -14.27 30.76 -37.36
N CYS A 181 -15.18 29.84 -37.69
CA CYS A 181 -15.23 28.52 -37.07
C CYS A 181 -14.00 27.67 -37.42
N CYS A 182 -13.54 27.70 -38.68
CA CYS A 182 -12.33 27.02 -39.11
C CYS A 182 -11.06 27.59 -38.44
N SER A 183 -10.94 28.92 -38.31
CA SER A 183 -9.79 29.55 -37.66
C SER A 183 -9.79 29.31 -36.14
N ALA A 184 -10.94 29.33 -35.48
CA ALA A 184 -11.08 28.95 -34.07
C ALA A 184 -10.74 27.46 -33.84
N GLY A 185 -11.19 26.57 -34.72
CA GLY A 185 -10.85 25.15 -34.69
C GLY A 185 -9.35 24.90 -34.85
N LEU A 186 -8.71 25.56 -35.82
CA LEU A 186 -7.27 25.49 -36.04
C LEU A 186 -6.49 26.05 -34.83
N LEU A 187 -6.93 27.17 -34.26
CA LEU A 187 -6.33 27.74 -33.04
C LEU A 187 -6.43 26.77 -31.85
N LEU A 188 -7.59 26.13 -31.65
CA LEU A 188 -7.77 25.11 -30.60
C LEU A 188 -6.88 23.88 -30.82
N LEU A 189 -6.70 23.43 -32.06
CA LEU A 189 -5.77 22.35 -32.40
C LEU A 189 -4.31 22.75 -32.14
N LEU A 190 -3.90 23.95 -32.55
CA LEU A 190 -2.56 24.50 -32.29
C LEU A 190 -2.29 24.67 -30.79
N LEU A 191 -3.27 25.13 -30.01
CA LEU A 191 -3.16 25.24 -28.54
C LEU A 191 -3.07 23.87 -27.88
N ARG A 192 -3.86 22.88 -28.33
CA ARG A 192 -3.77 21.48 -27.86
C ARG A 192 -2.41 20.87 -28.20
N TRP A 193 -1.91 21.05 -29.43
CA TRP A 193 -0.59 20.58 -29.85
C TRP A 193 0.54 21.26 -29.06
N ARG A 194 0.52 22.58 -28.90
CA ARG A 194 1.49 23.33 -28.06
C ARG A 194 1.44 22.92 -26.58
N ARG A 195 0.28 22.49 -26.07
CA ARG A 195 0.17 21.93 -24.71
C ARG A 195 0.77 20.52 -24.65
N TRP A 196 0.41 19.67 -25.60
CA TRP A 196 0.89 18.29 -25.70
C TRP A 196 2.41 18.24 -25.84
N LYS A 197 3.00 19.07 -26.71
CA LYS A 197 4.46 19.19 -26.90
C LYS A 197 5.16 19.59 -25.59
N ARG A 198 4.68 20.64 -24.90
CA ARG A 198 5.23 21.08 -23.60
C ARG A 198 5.15 20.03 -22.48
N LEU A 199 4.14 19.16 -22.52
CA LEU A 199 4.05 18.05 -21.56
C LEU A 199 5.03 16.92 -21.89
N TRP A 200 5.29 16.66 -23.18
CA TRP A 200 6.34 15.72 -23.60
C TRP A 200 7.74 16.24 -23.32
N GLU A 201 8.02 17.52 -23.59
CA GLU A 201 9.27 18.20 -23.22
C GLU A 201 9.54 18.06 -21.70
N LYS A 202 8.50 18.12 -20.85
CA LYS A 202 8.62 17.82 -19.40
C LYS A 202 8.96 16.35 -19.10
N VAL A 203 8.34 15.40 -19.78
CA VAL A 203 8.61 13.96 -19.61
C VAL A 203 10.04 13.61 -20.06
N GLU A 204 10.46 14.14 -21.20
CA GLU A 204 11.80 13.98 -21.75
C GLU A 204 12.85 14.57 -20.80
N ALA A 205 12.63 15.78 -20.29
CA ALA A 205 13.51 16.40 -19.29
C ALA A 205 13.59 15.61 -17.96
N ALA A 206 12.49 15.00 -17.50
CA ALA A 206 12.50 14.16 -16.30
C ALA A 206 13.27 12.85 -16.51
N ARG A 207 13.14 12.21 -17.68
CA ARG A 207 13.94 11.03 -18.06
C ARG A 207 15.41 11.37 -18.22
N GLN A 208 15.74 12.53 -18.78
CA GLN A 208 17.11 13.00 -18.86
C GLN A 208 17.70 13.21 -17.47
N ARG A 209 16.97 13.81 -16.52
CA ARG A 209 17.43 13.93 -15.12
C ARG A 209 17.63 12.58 -14.44
N GLN A 210 16.77 11.60 -14.72
CA GLN A 210 16.94 10.23 -14.23
C GLN A 210 18.27 9.65 -14.73
N GLU A 211 18.52 9.68 -16.04
CA GLU A 211 19.75 9.18 -16.66
C GLU A 211 21.00 9.92 -16.15
N GLU A 212 20.97 11.26 -16.08
CA GLU A 212 22.04 12.07 -15.50
C GLU A 212 22.30 11.74 -14.02
N GLY A 213 21.25 11.35 -13.28
CA GLY A 213 21.36 10.83 -11.92
C GLY A 213 22.11 9.51 -11.87
N LEU A 214 21.78 8.56 -12.75
CA LEU A 214 22.47 7.27 -12.87
C LEU A 214 23.93 7.44 -13.31
N ASP A 215 24.21 8.38 -14.22
CA ASP A 215 25.57 8.76 -14.62
C ASP A 215 26.38 9.37 -13.47
N ARG A 216 25.74 10.18 -12.59
CA ARG A 216 26.37 10.69 -11.37
C ARG A 216 26.69 9.55 -10.40
N MET A 217 25.76 8.62 -10.18
CA MET A 217 26.00 7.42 -9.37
C MET A 217 27.18 6.59 -9.92
N ASP A 218 27.24 6.37 -11.24
CA ASP A 218 28.30 5.59 -11.89
C ASP A 218 29.68 6.24 -11.71
N LYS A 219 29.77 7.57 -11.88
CA LYS A 219 31.00 8.35 -11.66
C LYS A 219 31.45 8.30 -10.19
N ALA A 220 30.54 8.49 -9.24
CA ALA A 220 30.85 8.46 -7.83
C ALA A 220 31.36 7.06 -7.38
N VAL A 221 30.70 5.99 -7.84
CA VAL A 221 31.12 4.61 -7.59
C VAL A 221 32.49 4.28 -8.20
N ARG A 222 32.79 4.75 -9.43
CA ARG A 222 34.11 4.58 -10.04
C ARG A 222 35.20 5.29 -9.23
N SER A 223 34.99 6.57 -8.90
CA SER A 223 35.96 7.35 -8.14
C SER A 223 36.23 6.73 -6.76
N PHE A 224 35.17 6.27 -6.07
CA PHE A 224 35.33 5.54 -4.81
C PHE A 224 36.16 4.26 -4.96
N ARG A 225 35.92 3.45 -6.01
CA ARG A 225 36.68 2.21 -6.27
C ARG A 225 38.14 2.46 -6.63
N GLU A 226 38.44 3.54 -7.34
CA GLU A 226 39.81 3.96 -7.67
C GLU A 226 40.58 4.37 -6.41
N GLN A 227 39.91 5.04 -5.46
CA GLN A 227 40.49 5.44 -4.17
C GLN A 227 40.59 4.28 -3.17
N HIS A 228 39.65 3.32 -3.21
CA HIS A 228 39.52 2.23 -2.23
C HIS A 228 39.49 0.83 -2.88
N PRO A 229 40.52 0.44 -3.65
CA PRO A 229 40.51 -0.80 -4.45
C PRO A 229 40.48 -2.09 -3.61
N SER A 230 40.81 -2.02 -2.32
CA SER A 230 40.79 -3.14 -1.37
C SER A 230 39.41 -3.39 -0.72
N VAL A 231 38.42 -2.51 -0.94
CA VAL A 231 37.11 -2.63 -0.28
C VAL A 231 36.25 -3.71 -0.92
N ASN A 232 36.03 -4.79 -0.17
CA ASN A 232 35.14 -5.88 -0.57
C ASN A 232 33.67 -5.48 -0.41
N MET A 233 33.11 -4.83 -1.45
CA MET A 233 31.69 -4.45 -1.50
C MET A 233 30.73 -5.63 -1.35
N VAL A 234 31.10 -6.84 -1.80
CA VAL A 234 30.23 -8.03 -1.71
C VAL A 234 30.04 -8.45 -0.26
N SER A 235 31.12 -8.44 0.53
CA SER A 235 31.06 -8.71 1.98
C SER A 235 30.12 -7.74 2.69
N ILE A 236 30.21 -6.44 2.39
CA ILE A 236 29.33 -5.41 2.95
C ILE A 236 27.86 -5.69 2.60
N LEU A 237 27.56 -5.97 1.33
CA LEU A 237 26.20 -6.24 0.83
C LEU A 237 25.58 -7.55 1.36
N SER A 238 26.39 -8.42 1.98
CA SER A 238 25.96 -9.68 2.59
C SER A 238 25.58 -9.58 4.07
N LEU A 239 25.89 -8.45 4.73
CA LEU A 239 25.54 -8.20 6.13
C LEU A 239 24.03 -7.98 6.30
N SER A 240 23.48 -8.47 7.41
CA SER A 240 22.14 -8.06 7.86
C SER A 240 22.14 -6.61 8.37
N LEU A 241 20.98 -5.93 8.39
CA LEU A 241 20.92 -4.55 8.90
C LEU A 241 21.37 -4.41 10.38
N PRO A 242 21.03 -5.34 11.30
CA PRO A 242 21.53 -5.27 12.67
C PRO A 242 23.06 -5.36 12.77
N GLU A 243 23.70 -6.21 11.95
CA GLU A 243 25.16 -6.33 11.91
C GLU A 243 25.82 -5.12 11.28
N LEU A 244 25.26 -4.62 10.17
CA LEU A 244 25.74 -3.44 9.47
C LEU A 244 25.61 -2.18 10.34
N SER A 245 24.45 -1.98 10.99
CA SER A 245 24.24 -0.89 11.97
C SER A 245 25.22 -1.00 13.14
N ARG A 246 25.42 -2.19 13.71
CA ARG A 246 26.43 -2.40 14.77
C ARG A 246 27.82 -1.98 14.31
N LYS A 247 28.26 -2.45 13.14
CA LYS A 247 29.59 -2.17 12.56
C LYS A 247 29.81 -0.70 12.20
N LEU A 248 28.77 0.00 11.76
CA LEU A 248 28.81 1.45 11.53
C LEU A 248 28.92 2.23 12.83
N ARG A 249 28.20 1.78 13.88
CA ARG A 249 28.14 2.47 15.19
C ARG A 249 29.35 2.18 16.08
N ASP A 250 30.01 1.03 15.92
CA ASP A 250 31.28 0.69 16.57
C ASP A 250 32.53 1.16 15.79
N GLY A 251 32.35 1.66 14.58
CA GLY A 251 33.43 2.19 13.72
C GLY A 251 34.24 1.13 12.98
N SER A 252 33.91 -0.16 13.12
CA SER A 252 34.60 -1.25 12.39
C SER A 252 34.27 -1.31 10.89
N LEU A 253 33.29 -0.53 10.43
CA LEU A 253 32.98 -0.34 9.01
C LEU A 253 32.69 1.15 8.73
N PRO A 254 33.45 1.84 7.86
CA PRO A 254 33.20 3.22 7.51
C PRO A 254 31.84 3.43 6.78
N PRO A 255 31.07 4.49 7.10
CA PRO A 255 29.84 4.83 6.39
C PRO A 255 30.01 4.96 4.88
N GLU A 256 31.14 5.51 4.41
CA GLU A 256 31.42 5.67 2.98
C GLU A 256 31.55 4.33 2.25
N HIS A 257 32.16 3.32 2.87
CA HIS A 257 32.25 1.98 2.30
C HIS A 257 30.86 1.35 2.13
N VAL A 258 29.96 1.56 3.10
CA VAL A 258 28.57 1.10 3.03
C VAL A 258 27.80 1.84 1.94
N PHE A 259 27.83 3.17 1.97
CA PHE A 259 27.11 4.01 1.02
C PHE A 259 27.48 3.68 -0.43
N TYR A 260 28.77 3.64 -0.77
CA TYR A 260 29.19 3.34 -2.15
C TYR A 260 29.02 1.87 -2.55
N ALA A 261 29.05 0.91 -1.61
CA ALA A 261 28.67 -0.47 -1.91
C ALA A 261 27.19 -0.58 -2.31
N TYR A 262 26.28 0.05 -1.55
CA TYR A 262 24.86 0.09 -1.90
C TYR A 262 24.59 0.93 -3.15
N LEU A 263 25.24 2.09 -3.32
CA LEU A 263 25.11 2.91 -4.52
C LEU A 263 25.53 2.13 -5.79
N SER A 264 26.61 1.35 -5.69
CA SER A 264 27.07 0.46 -6.76
C SER A 264 26.05 -0.63 -7.09
N LYS A 265 25.39 -1.23 -6.08
CA LYS A 265 24.41 -2.30 -6.32
C LYS A 265 23.06 -1.74 -6.78
N ALA A 266 22.64 -0.60 -6.25
CA ALA A 266 21.48 0.17 -6.70
C ALA A 266 21.56 0.51 -8.18
N LEU A 267 22.72 0.99 -8.64
CA LEU A 267 22.97 1.29 -10.04
C LEU A 267 22.88 0.05 -10.95
N GLN A 268 23.40 -1.11 -10.50
CA GLN A 268 23.22 -2.36 -11.24
C GLN A 268 21.74 -2.71 -11.36
N ILE A 269 21.03 -2.80 -10.23
CA ILE A 269 19.65 -3.25 -10.19
C ILE A 269 18.72 -2.31 -10.96
N THR A 270 18.93 -0.99 -10.92
CA THR A 270 18.07 -0.08 -11.70
C THR A 270 18.36 -0.10 -13.21
N ARG A 271 19.56 -0.49 -13.66
CA ARG A 271 19.83 -0.75 -15.10
C ARG A 271 19.08 -1.99 -15.60
N GLU A 272 18.87 -2.97 -14.74
CA GLU A 272 18.16 -4.23 -15.04
C GLU A 272 16.63 -4.09 -14.85
N THR A 273 16.18 -3.33 -13.85
CA THR A 273 14.77 -3.29 -13.40
C THR A 273 14.07 -1.95 -13.54
N ASN A 274 14.78 -0.84 -13.77
CA ASN A 274 14.23 0.52 -13.80
C ASN A 274 13.40 0.87 -12.54
N CYS A 275 14.04 0.76 -11.37
CA CYS A 275 13.41 0.93 -10.05
C CYS A 275 13.67 2.30 -9.40
N ILE A 276 14.72 3.02 -9.78
CA ILE A 276 15.09 4.34 -9.25
C ILE A 276 14.61 5.44 -10.21
N THR A 277 13.93 6.46 -9.67
CA THR A 277 13.48 7.65 -10.43
C THR A 277 14.43 8.82 -10.29
N GLU A 278 15.14 8.94 -9.16
CA GLU A 278 16.00 10.08 -8.86
C GLU A 278 17.10 9.70 -7.85
N TYR A 279 18.30 10.25 -8.03
CA TYR A 279 19.42 10.15 -7.09
C TYR A 279 19.50 11.43 -6.24
N MET A 280 19.51 11.27 -4.91
CA MET A 280 19.61 12.37 -3.94
C MET A 280 21.09 12.74 -3.76
N GLN A 281 21.61 13.67 -4.54
CA GLN A 281 23.05 13.99 -4.53
C GLN A 281 23.52 14.56 -3.18
N GLU A 282 22.64 15.22 -2.43
CA GLU A 282 22.89 15.71 -1.08
C GLU A 282 23.16 14.60 -0.06
N SER A 283 22.86 13.33 -0.39
CA SER A 283 23.21 12.17 0.44
C SER A 283 24.71 12.01 0.63
N GLU A 284 25.55 12.41 -0.34
CA GLU A 284 27.02 12.45 -0.21
C GLU A 284 27.47 13.51 0.80
N THR A 285 26.83 14.69 0.80
CA THR A 285 27.05 15.74 1.80
C THR A 285 26.58 15.28 3.17
N GLN A 286 25.41 14.64 3.25
CA GLN A 286 24.87 14.11 4.50
C GLN A 286 25.77 13.01 5.08
N LEU A 287 26.33 12.14 4.24
CA LEU A 287 27.30 11.12 4.61
C LEU A 287 28.56 11.73 5.25
N GLN A 288 29.10 12.81 4.67
CA GLN A 288 30.27 13.52 5.23
C GLN A 288 29.93 14.24 6.55
N GLN A 289 28.72 14.78 6.66
CA GLN A 289 28.21 15.47 7.84
C GLN A 289 27.69 14.52 8.94
N ALA A 290 27.48 13.25 8.62
CA ALA A 290 27.12 12.20 9.56
C ALA A 290 28.33 11.84 10.44
N ARG A 291 28.77 12.78 11.28
CA ARG A 291 29.68 12.58 12.39
C ARG A 291 28.94 13.02 13.66
N PRO A 292 28.39 12.08 14.44
CA PRO A 292 27.50 12.45 15.54
C PRO A 292 28.30 13.12 16.66
N PRO A 293 27.89 14.33 17.12
CA PRO A 293 28.36 14.85 18.40
C PRO A 293 27.68 14.06 19.53
N GLY A 294 28.22 12.88 19.84
CA GLY A 294 27.69 11.97 20.86
C GLY A 294 27.40 10.56 20.33
N LYS A 295 26.46 9.86 20.96
CA LYS A 295 26.15 8.45 20.64
C LYS A 295 25.47 8.34 19.26
N PRO A 296 26.01 7.53 18.32
CA PRO A 296 25.37 7.34 17.03
C PRO A 296 23.95 6.74 17.14
N GLY A 297 23.03 7.32 16.35
CA GLY A 297 21.65 6.84 16.21
C GLY A 297 21.56 5.39 15.70
N LEU A 298 20.37 4.78 15.78
CA LEU A 298 20.20 3.35 15.49
C LEU A 298 20.36 2.99 14.00
N LEU A 299 20.23 3.97 13.12
CA LEU A 299 20.39 3.82 11.67
C LEU A 299 21.59 4.62 11.14
N TYR A 300 22.55 4.94 11.99
CA TYR A 300 23.74 5.71 11.64
C TYR A 300 24.50 5.11 10.44
N GLY A 301 24.67 5.90 9.37
CA GLY A 301 25.36 5.52 8.14
C GLY A 301 24.59 4.55 7.23
N VAL A 302 23.36 4.17 7.59
CA VAL A 302 22.55 3.22 6.81
C VAL A 302 21.95 3.92 5.58
N PRO A 303 22.22 3.46 4.34
CA PRO A 303 21.57 3.98 3.15
C PRO A 303 20.11 3.50 3.07
N VAL A 304 19.18 4.43 2.83
CA VAL A 304 17.73 4.16 2.81
C VAL A 304 17.08 4.59 1.50
N SER A 305 16.28 3.72 0.89
CA SER A 305 15.48 4.04 -0.30
C SER A 305 14.09 4.59 0.07
N ILE A 306 13.61 5.58 -0.69
CA ILE A 306 12.37 6.29 -0.39
C ILE A 306 11.43 6.27 -1.59
N LYS A 307 10.20 5.75 -1.42
CA LYS A 307 9.17 5.76 -2.47
C LYS A 307 8.83 7.19 -2.93
N ASP A 308 8.64 7.39 -4.24
CA ASP A 308 8.33 8.69 -4.86
C ASP A 308 7.20 9.49 -4.17
N SER A 309 6.22 8.84 -3.54
CA SER A 309 5.11 9.52 -2.82
C SER A 309 5.48 10.14 -1.47
N ILE A 310 6.70 9.94 -0.98
CA ILE A 310 7.20 10.47 0.29
C ILE A 310 8.08 11.69 -0.03
N ASN A 311 7.82 12.83 0.62
CA ASN A 311 8.57 14.06 0.39
C ASN A 311 10.01 13.93 0.89
N CYS A 312 10.95 14.29 0.02
CA CYS A 312 12.32 14.66 0.36
C CYS A 312 12.54 16.09 -0.13
N GLN A 313 13.20 16.93 0.67
CA GLN A 313 13.49 18.31 0.34
C GLN A 313 14.27 18.41 -0.97
N GLY A 314 13.92 19.37 -1.85
CA GLY A 314 14.61 19.58 -3.12
C GLY A 314 14.25 18.61 -4.25
N HIS A 315 13.50 17.54 -3.97
CA HIS A 315 13.14 16.50 -4.94
C HIS A 315 11.65 16.52 -5.32
N ASP A 316 11.35 16.13 -6.56
CA ASP A 316 9.97 15.99 -7.02
C ASP A 316 9.25 14.87 -6.26
N SER A 317 7.92 14.93 -6.16
CA SER A 317 7.09 13.80 -5.70
C SER A 317 5.96 13.60 -6.71
N THR A 318 6.26 12.83 -7.76
CA THR A 318 5.55 12.89 -9.04
C THR A 318 4.22 12.15 -9.02
N LEU A 319 4.14 11.03 -8.29
CA LEU A 319 3.08 10.03 -8.33
C LEU A 319 2.80 9.53 -9.77
N GLY A 320 3.81 9.60 -10.65
CA GLY A 320 3.67 9.32 -12.08
C GLY A 320 2.83 10.35 -12.87
N PHE A 321 2.53 11.52 -12.32
CA PHE A 321 1.78 12.60 -12.99
C PHE A 321 2.72 13.66 -13.58
N VAL A 322 2.57 13.94 -14.88
CA VAL A 322 3.41 14.88 -15.64
C VAL A 322 3.32 16.30 -15.09
N LYS A 323 2.15 16.70 -14.56
CA LYS A 323 1.99 18.02 -13.97
C LYS A 323 2.84 18.25 -12.71
N ASN A 324 3.19 17.20 -11.98
CA ASN A 324 4.00 17.26 -10.76
C ASN A 324 5.52 17.33 -11.04
N ILE A 325 5.95 17.23 -12.30
CA ILE A 325 7.36 17.37 -12.70
C ILE A 325 7.81 18.84 -12.57
N ASN A 326 9.01 19.03 -12.01
CA ASN A 326 9.61 20.32 -11.65
C ASN A 326 8.78 21.05 -10.57
N GLN A 327 8.38 20.33 -9.54
CA GLN A 327 7.77 20.83 -8.31
C GLN A 327 8.49 20.21 -7.09
N PRO A 328 9.75 20.59 -6.85
CA PRO A 328 10.54 20.04 -5.76
C PRO A 328 9.91 20.38 -4.40
N MET A 329 9.92 19.44 -3.46
CA MET A 329 9.30 19.65 -2.16
C MET A 329 10.14 20.61 -1.30
N ALA A 330 9.47 21.53 -0.63
CA ALA A 330 10.13 22.55 0.20
C ALA A 330 10.73 21.99 1.50
N GLU A 331 10.21 20.86 1.98
CA GLU A 331 10.62 20.20 3.23
C GLU A 331 10.63 18.68 3.08
N ASP A 332 11.48 18.01 3.86
CA ASP A 332 11.42 16.57 4.09
C ASP A 332 10.11 16.21 4.83
N SER A 333 9.54 15.07 4.50
CA SER A 333 8.49 14.46 5.34
C SER A 333 9.00 14.20 6.77
N VAL A 334 8.10 14.17 7.76
CA VAL A 334 8.50 13.91 9.16
C VAL A 334 9.25 12.58 9.28
N LEU A 335 8.82 11.55 8.55
CA LEU A 335 9.54 10.29 8.44
C LEU A 335 11.01 10.47 7.99
N VAL A 336 11.24 11.22 6.91
CA VAL A 336 12.59 11.48 6.39
C VAL A 336 13.41 12.33 7.36
N GLN A 337 12.81 13.31 8.03
CA GLN A 337 13.48 14.09 9.08
C GLN A 337 13.95 13.19 10.24
N VAL A 338 13.10 12.28 10.73
CA VAL A 338 13.45 11.34 11.81
C VAL A 338 14.52 10.34 11.35
N LEU A 339 14.46 9.85 10.11
CA LEU A 339 15.50 9.00 9.53
C LEU A 339 16.87 9.71 9.52
N LYS A 340 16.92 10.96 9.04
CA LYS A 340 18.13 11.78 9.03
C LYS A 340 18.66 12.04 10.45
N ARG A 341 17.78 12.31 11.44
CA ARG A 341 18.16 12.45 12.87
C ARG A 341 18.68 11.16 13.49
N GLN A 342 18.17 9.99 13.09
CA GLN A 342 18.70 8.67 13.45
C GLN A 342 20.01 8.32 12.72
N GLY A 343 20.52 9.22 11.88
CA GLY A 343 21.78 9.09 11.14
C GLY A 343 21.68 8.28 9.86
N ALA A 344 20.47 7.90 9.42
CA ALA A 344 20.26 7.22 8.14
C ALA A 344 20.46 8.19 6.98
N ILE A 345 20.88 7.65 5.83
CA ILE A 345 21.21 8.39 4.61
C ILE A 345 20.18 8.04 3.51
N PRO A 346 19.05 8.78 3.40
CA PRO A 346 18.18 8.72 2.23
C PRO A 346 18.98 9.03 0.97
N PHE A 347 19.00 8.13 -0.02
CA PHE A 347 19.90 8.27 -1.19
C PHE A 347 19.20 8.21 -2.56
N VAL A 348 18.02 7.59 -2.67
CA VAL A 348 17.29 7.47 -3.94
C VAL A 348 15.78 7.54 -3.77
N LYS A 349 15.10 8.13 -4.76
CA LYS A 349 13.64 8.03 -4.96
C LYS A 349 13.34 6.79 -5.79
N THR A 350 12.35 5.99 -5.41
CA THR A 350 11.95 4.78 -6.16
C THR A 350 10.60 4.88 -6.85
N ASN A 351 10.47 4.13 -7.94
CA ASN A 351 9.38 4.24 -8.91
C ASN A 351 8.04 3.71 -8.38
N VAL A 352 6.96 4.25 -8.94
CA VAL A 352 5.58 3.99 -8.54
C VAL A 352 4.66 3.87 -9.76
N PRO A 353 3.53 3.14 -9.69
CA PRO A 353 2.49 3.27 -10.68
C PRO A 353 1.85 4.65 -10.64
N GLN A 354 1.42 5.15 -11.79
CA GLN A 354 0.68 6.42 -11.89
C GLN A 354 -0.52 6.42 -10.92
N SER A 355 -0.68 7.51 -10.16
CA SER A 355 -1.69 7.73 -9.12
C SER A 355 -1.58 6.91 -7.83
N LEU A 356 -0.63 5.97 -7.72
CA LEU A 356 -0.48 5.00 -6.62
C LEU A 356 -1.62 3.97 -6.48
N ILE A 357 -2.74 4.11 -7.20
CA ILE A 357 -3.87 3.17 -7.16
C ILE A 357 -3.67 2.04 -8.19
N SER A 358 -2.63 1.23 -7.95
CA SER A 358 -2.34 0.00 -8.69
C SER A 358 -1.34 -0.86 -7.89
N PHE A 359 -1.39 -2.18 -8.10
CA PHE A 359 -0.38 -3.13 -7.63
C PHE A 359 0.52 -3.66 -8.76
N ASP A 360 0.60 -2.91 -9.88
CA ASP A 360 1.74 -2.92 -10.82
C ASP A 360 2.68 -1.74 -10.50
N CYS A 361 3.77 -1.58 -11.27
CA CYS A 361 4.69 -0.44 -11.14
C CYS A 361 5.04 0.17 -12.50
N LYS A 362 4.14 1.01 -13.03
CA LYS A 362 4.33 1.72 -14.31
C LYS A 362 3.72 3.12 -14.32
N ASN A 363 4.46 4.09 -14.86
CA ASN A 363 3.95 5.41 -15.24
C ASN A 363 4.57 5.91 -16.55
N LEU A 364 4.04 7.01 -17.10
CA LEU A 364 4.52 7.61 -18.35
C LEU A 364 5.93 8.21 -18.23
N ILE A 365 6.26 8.76 -17.06
CA ILE A 365 7.48 9.53 -16.84
C ILE A 365 8.68 8.60 -16.89
N PHE A 366 8.77 7.67 -15.93
CA PHE A 366 9.92 6.80 -15.71
C PHE A 366 9.73 5.41 -16.35
N GLY A 367 8.53 5.06 -16.84
CA GLY A 367 8.28 3.78 -17.51
C GLY A 367 7.84 2.66 -16.55
N GLN A 368 8.11 1.41 -16.96
CA GLN A 368 7.79 0.17 -16.23
C GLN A 368 8.98 -0.23 -15.36
N THR A 369 8.72 -0.63 -14.11
CA THR A 369 9.67 -1.36 -13.26
C THR A 369 9.43 -2.86 -13.37
N PHE A 370 10.50 -3.66 -13.37
CA PHE A 370 10.48 -5.11 -13.51
C PHE A 370 10.82 -5.81 -12.19
N ASN A 371 10.36 -7.06 -12.03
CA ASN A 371 10.72 -7.88 -10.87
C ASN A 371 12.19 -8.36 -10.97
N PRO A 372 13.02 -8.20 -9.92
CA PRO A 372 14.44 -8.55 -9.96
C PRO A 372 14.72 -10.05 -10.07
N LEU A 373 13.74 -10.92 -9.77
CA LEU A 373 13.87 -12.37 -9.84
C LEU A 373 13.46 -12.92 -11.21
N LEU A 374 12.55 -12.24 -11.92
CA LEU A 374 12.09 -12.63 -13.25
C LEU A 374 11.49 -11.44 -14.01
N TYR A 375 12.20 -10.93 -15.03
CA TYR A 375 11.83 -9.70 -15.74
C TYR A 375 10.54 -9.77 -16.58
N THR A 376 9.87 -10.92 -16.68
CA THR A 376 8.51 -11.03 -17.27
C THR A 376 7.39 -10.73 -16.25
N ARG A 377 7.75 -10.51 -14.98
CA ARG A 377 6.84 -10.27 -13.86
C ARG A 377 6.86 -8.82 -13.40
N THR A 378 5.73 -8.40 -12.84
CA THR A 378 5.66 -7.14 -12.10
C THR A 378 6.38 -7.28 -10.75
N PRO A 379 7.09 -6.26 -10.25
CA PRO A 379 7.61 -6.23 -8.89
C PRO A 379 6.49 -6.03 -7.85
N GLY A 380 5.23 -5.90 -8.28
CA GLY A 380 4.12 -5.51 -7.42
C GLY A 380 4.01 -3.99 -7.31
N GLY A 381 3.15 -3.50 -6.41
CA GLY A 381 2.98 -2.07 -6.23
C GLY A 381 1.94 -1.70 -5.17
N SER A 382 1.77 -0.42 -4.84
CA SER A 382 2.41 0.72 -5.50
C SER A 382 3.84 1.04 -5.05
N SER A 383 4.41 0.37 -4.05
CA SER A 383 5.82 0.51 -3.65
C SER A 383 6.73 -0.42 -4.47
N GLY A 384 6.51 -0.51 -5.79
CA GLY A 384 7.16 -1.49 -6.67
C GLY A 384 8.65 -1.21 -6.89
N GLY A 385 9.06 0.05 -6.93
CA GLY A 385 10.47 0.43 -6.95
C GLY A 385 11.24 -0.01 -5.71
N GLU A 386 10.66 0.15 -4.50
CA GLU A 386 11.24 -0.39 -3.26
C GLU A 386 11.39 -1.91 -3.30
N GLY A 387 10.33 -2.62 -3.71
CA GLY A 387 10.36 -4.09 -3.83
C GLY A 387 11.47 -4.58 -4.76
N ALA A 388 11.58 -3.97 -5.95
CA ALA A 388 12.62 -4.33 -6.92
C ALA A 388 14.04 -4.00 -6.42
N LEU A 389 14.22 -2.82 -5.82
CA LEU A 389 15.54 -2.36 -5.36
C LEU A 389 16.05 -3.20 -4.17
N ILE A 390 15.21 -3.46 -3.17
CA ILE A 390 15.58 -4.25 -1.98
C ILE A 390 15.70 -5.73 -2.33
N GLY A 391 14.79 -6.28 -3.14
CA GLY A 391 14.85 -7.67 -3.63
C GLY A 391 16.08 -7.96 -4.49
N GLY A 392 16.49 -6.99 -5.33
CA GLY A 392 17.79 -7.05 -6.03
C GLY A 392 19.01 -6.78 -5.14
N GLY A 393 18.80 -6.38 -3.88
CA GLY A 393 19.87 -6.06 -2.93
C GLY A 393 20.55 -4.71 -3.12
N GLY A 394 19.99 -3.82 -3.94
CA GLY A 394 20.46 -2.44 -4.13
C GLY A 394 20.08 -1.48 -3.00
N SER A 395 19.25 -1.91 -2.06
CA SER A 395 18.99 -1.20 -0.79
C SER A 395 18.85 -2.22 0.34
N ILE A 396 19.20 -1.83 1.57
CA ILE A 396 19.06 -2.68 2.77
C ILE A 396 17.76 -2.40 3.53
N LEU A 397 17.29 -1.16 3.47
CA LEU A 397 16.09 -0.66 4.13
C LEU A 397 15.42 0.36 3.23
N GLY A 398 14.10 0.29 3.10
CA GLY A 398 13.34 1.27 2.34
C GLY A 398 11.95 1.53 2.89
N PHE A 399 11.30 2.57 2.39
CA PHE A 399 9.99 3.01 2.86
C PHE A 399 8.97 3.15 1.74
N GLY A 400 7.83 2.49 1.96
CA GLY A 400 6.66 2.58 1.09
C GLY A 400 5.40 3.02 1.83
N THR A 401 4.28 2.95 1.13
CA THR A 401 2.96 3.32 1.64
C THR A 401 1.94 2.26 1.25
N ASP A 402 0.93 2.06 2.10
CA ASP A 402 -0.07 0.99 1.95
C ASP A 402 -1.48 1.45 2.38
N VAL A 403 -2.41 1.45 1.43
CA VAL A 403 -3.86 1.67 1.61
C VAL A 403 -4.69 0.48 1.11
N GLY A 404 -4.04 -0.60 0.70
CA GLY A 404 -4.71 -1.76 0.08
C GLY A 404 -3.81 -2.97 -0.19
N GLY A 405 -2.58 -2.98 0.33
CA GLY A 405 -1.53 -3.96 0.06
C GLY A 405 -0.25 -3.38 -0.52
N SER A 406 -0.13 -2.07 -0.69
CA SER A 406 0.97 -1.46 -1.44
C SER A 406 2.37 -1.52 -0.81
N LEU A 407 2.52 -1.97 0.43
CA LEU A 407 3.81 -2.44 1.00
C LEU A 407 3.97 -3.96 0.80
N ARG A 408 2.87 -4.70 1.00
CA ARG A 408 2.81 -6.15 1.09
C ARG A 408 2.92 -6.86 -0.26
N PHE A 409 2.27 -6.37 -1.33
CA PHE A 409 2.40 -6.91 -2.68
C PHE A 409 3.85 -6.89 -3.17
N PRO A 410 4.57 -5.75 -3.17
CA PRO A 410 5.94 -5.74 -3.64
C PRO A 410 6.90 -6.54 -2.76
N ALA A 411 6.63 -6.63 -1.45
CA ALA A 411 7.37 -7.51 -0.56
C ALA A 411 7.22 -8.99 -0.95
N ALA A 412 5.98 -9.48 -1.07
CA ALA A 412 5.68 -10.85 -1.47
C ALA A 412 6.23 -11.19 -2.86
N PHE A 413 6.08 -10.28 -3.83
CA PHE A 413 6.45 -10.54 -5.23
C PHE A 413 7.97 -10.50 -5.44
N CYS A 414 8.71 -9.70 -4.69
CA CYS A 414 10.17 -9.60 -4.80
C CYS A 414 10.93 -10.43 -3.75
N GLY A 415 10.23 -11.21 -2.91
CA GLY A 415 10.86 -12.13 -1.95
C GLY A 415 11.54 -11.43 -0.78
N ILE A 416 10.91 -10.38 -0.24
CA ILE A 416 11.42 -9.60 0.90
C ILE A 416 10.33 -9.41 1.96
N CYS A 417 10.71 -8.86 3.13
CA CYS A 417 9.80 -8.57 4.23
C CYS A 417 9.28 -7.13 4.20
N ALA A 418 8.07 -6.90 4.70
CA ALA A 418 7.53 -5.56 4.94
C ALA A 418 6.52 -5.55 6.08
N LEU A 419 6.35 -4.40 6.73
CA LEU A 419 5.32 -4.15 7.74
C LEU A 419 4.43 -2.98 7.32
N LYS A 420 3.12 -3.22 7.17
CA LYS A 420 2.11 -2.16 7.25
C LYS A 420 1.72 -2.01 8.73
N PRO A 421 2.12 -0.95 9.44
CA PRO A 421 1.63 -0.72 10.80
C PRO A 421 0.15 -0.26 10.79
N THR A 422 -0.44 -0.13 11.97
CA THR A 422 -1.63 0.69 12.24
C THR A 422 -1.40 2.08 11.66
N GLY A 423 -2.39 2.65 10.98
CA GLY A 423 -2.21 3.78 10.07
C GLY A 423 -1.56 5.01 10.72
N ASN A 424 -1.81 5.25 12.01
CA ASN A 424 -1.28 6.38 12.76
C ASN A 424 -0.10 6.03 13.71
N ARG A 425 0.52 4.84 13.59
CA ARG A 425 1.73 4.48 14.38
C ARG A 425 2.98 5.26 13.92
N LEU A 426 3.01 5.73 12.68
CA LEU A 426 4.06 6.60 12.12
C LEU A 426 3.42 7.84 11.46
N SER A 427 4.14 8.96 11.47
CA SER A 427 3.65 10.21 10.87
C SER A 427 3.44 10.07 9.35
N LYS A 428 2.32 10.64 8.88
CA LYS A 428 2.02 10.81 7.45
C LYS A 428 2.25 12.24 6.95
N LYS A 429 2.79 13.13 7.79
CA LYS A 429 3.06 14.53 7.44
C LYS A 429 4.19 14.59 6.41
N GLY A 430 3.88 15.13 5.23
CA GLY A 430 4.76 15.09 4.07
C GLY A 430 4.68 13.79 3.24
N VAL A 431 3.64 12.97 3.41
CA VAL A 431 3.36 11.82 2.53
C VAL A 431 2.18 12.15 1.62
N ILE A 432 2.36 12.08 0.30
CA ILE A 432 1.34 12.47 -0.67
C ILE A 432 0.40 11.30 -0.99
N SER A 433 -0.90 11.49 -0.74
CA SER A 433 -1.94 10.55 -1.14
C SER A 433 -2.46 10.79 -2.56
N GLY A 434 -2.76 9.70 -3.28
CA GLY A 434 -3.50 9.74 -4.55
C GLY A 434 -4.92 10.28 -4.40
N ILE A 435 -5.57 10.02 -3.25
CA ILE A 435 -6.91 10.50 -2.88
C ILE A 435 -6.82 11.14 -1.49
N PRO A 436 -6.47 12.44 -1.38
CA PRO A 436 -6.37 13.11 -0.09
C PRO A 436 -7.76 13.32 0.53
N GLY A 437 -7.84 13.22 1.86
CA GLY A 437 -9.06 13.52 2.63
C GLY A 437 -10.02 12.35 2.86
N GLN A 438 -9.92 11.24 2.12
CA GLN A 438 -10.70 10.03 2.44
C GLN A 438 -10.21 9.41 3.75
N LYS A 439 -11.14 8.92 4.58
CA LYS A 439 -10.86 8.32 5.90
C LYS A 439 -11.33 6.87 6.05
N SER A 440 -12.19 6.40 5.15
CA SER A 440 -12.82 5.06 5.17
C SER A 440 -11.79 3.92 5.22
N VAL A 441 -10.65 4.07 4.54
CA VAL A 441 -9.57 3.08 4.53
C VAL A 441 -8.28 3.80 4.89
N VAL A 442 -7.78 3.62 6.11
CA VAL A 442 -6.62 4.39 6.58
C VAL A 442 -5.35 3.91 5.87
N ALA A 443 -4.64 4.84 5.25
CA ALA A 443 -3.32 4.57 4.70
C ALA A 443 -2.27 4.55 5.82
N ALA A 444 -1.28 3.68 5.67
CA ALA A 444 -0.08 3.62 6.50
C ALA A 444 1.18 3.90 5.68
N VAL A 445 2.24 4.37 6.36
CA VAL A 445 3.62 4.38 5.87
C VAL A 445 4.40 3.34 6.68
N GLY A 446 5.36 2.64 6.09
CA GLY A 446 6.03 1.54 6.78
C GLY A 446 7.30 1.02 6.10
N PRO A 447 8.13 0.28 6.84
CA PRO A 447 9.42 -0.21 6.36
C PRO A 447 9.29 -1.46 5.48
N MET A 448 10.26 -1.61 4.58
CA MET A 448 10.53 -2.77 3.73
C MET A 448 12.03 -3.12 3.88
N ALA A 449 12.35 -4.41 4.03
CA ALA A 449 13.71 -4.89 4.22
C ALA A 449 13.82 -6.38 3.84
N LYS A 450 15.02 -6.95 3.79
CA LYS A 450 15.18 -8.38 3.46
C LYS A 450 14.66 -9.30 4.55
N ASP A 451 14.86 -8.93 5.81
CA ASP A 451 14.55 -9.74 7.00
C ASP A 451 13.70 -8.98 8.03
N VAL A 452 13.10 -9.70 8.99
CA VAL A 452 12.18 -9.13 9.99
C VAL A 452 12.91 -8.32 11.07
N GLU A 453 14.12 -8.72 11.45
CA GLU A 453 14.97 -7.97 12.41
C GLU A 453 15.29 -6.56 11.90
N SER A 454 15.53 -6.41 10.61
CA SER A 454 15.71 -5.11 9.94
C SER A 454 14.47 -4.21 10.09
N LEU A 455 13.26 -4.79 9.95
CA LEU A 455 12.00 -4.06 10.18
C LEU A 455 11.85 -3.64 11.64
N ALA A 456 12.18 -4.52 12.59
CA ALA A 456 12.10 -4.22 14.02
C ALA A 456 13.11 -3.15 14.46
N LEU A 457 14.37 -3.24 14.02
CA LEU A 457 15.40 -2.22 14.24
C LEU A 457 15.00 -0.87 13.66
N CYS A 458 14.36 -0.86 12.49
CA CYS A 458 13.81 0.34 11.88
C CYS A 458 12.67 0.95 12.73
N MET A 459 11.67 0.16 13.14
CA MET A 459 10.57 0.65 13.99
C MET A 459 11.09 1.17 15.34
N ARG A 460 12.05 0.49 15.96
CA ARG A 460 12.77 0.92 17.16
C ARG A 460 13.46 2.28 17.00
N ALA A 461 14.02 2.57 15.83
CA ALA A 461 14.64 3.87 15.53
C ALA A 461 13.60 4.99 15.31
N LEU A 462 12.46 4.67 14.70
CA LEU A 462 11.43 5.67 14.38
C LEU A 462 10.49 6.01 15.54
N LEU A 463 10.22 5.07 16.45
CA LEU A 463 9.34 5.26 17.60
C LEU A 463 10.06 5.95 18.76
N CYS A 464 10.52 7.17 18.50
CA CYS A 464 11.31 8.00 19.40
C CYS A 464 10.77 9.43 19.49
N GLU A 465 11.29 10.19 20.46
CA GLU A 465 10.92 11.59 20.72
C GLU A 465 10.89 12.48 19.48
N ASP A 466 11.80 12.31 18.52
CA ASP A 466 11.81 13.13 17.30
C ASP A 466 10.51 12.97 16.48
N MET A 467 9.97 11.76 16.38
CA MET A 467 8.71 11.49 15.67
C MET A 467 7.52 12.14 16.39
N PHE A 468 7.44 11.95 17.71
CA PHE A 468 6.32 12.42 18.53
C PHE A 468 6.29 13.95 18.67
N ASN A 469 7.47 14.60 18.69
CA ASN A 469 7.59 16.06 18.75
C ASN A 469 7.41 16.74 17.38
N LEU A 470 7.79 16.11 16.25
CA LEU A 470 7.57 16.67 14.91
C LEU A 470 6.12 16.54 14.40
N ASP A 471 5.39 15.56 14.91
CA ASP A 471 3.97 15.33 14.61
C ASP A 471 3.21 14.79 15.84
N SER A 472 2.72 15.71 16.66
CA SER A 472 1.91 15.40 17.85
C SER A 472 0.53 14.77 17.55
N THR A 473 0.21 14.46 16.28
CA THR A 473 -0.95 13.63 15.93
C THR A 473 -0.64 12.13 15.96
N VAL A 474 0.64 11.76 16.04
CA VAL A 474 1.11 10.39 16.28
C VAL A 474 1.08 10.11 17.79
N PRO A 475 0.39 9.05 18.28
CA PRO A 475 0.45 8.69 19.69
C PRO A 475 1.89 8.32 20.11
N PRO A 476 2.40 8.85 21.24
CA PRO A 476 3.77 8.62 21.71
C PRO A 476 3.92 7.21 22.32
N LEU A 477 3.85 6.19 21.46
CA LEU A 477 3.95 4.78 21.81
C LEU A 477 5.33 4.25 21.40
N PRO A 478 6.33 4.25 22.31
CA PRO A 478 7.68 3.76 22.02
C PRO A 478 7.67 2.26 21.66
N PHE A 479 8.75 1.79 21.05
CA PHE A 479 8.88 0.37 20.69
C PHE A 479 8.97 -0.52 21.94
N ASN A 480 8.05 -1.47 22.09
CA ASN A 480 8.01 -2.40 23.22
C ASN A 480 8.92 -3.63 23.00
N GLU A 481 10.13 -3.58 23.56
CA GLU A 481 11.10 -4.68 23.51
C GLU A 481 10.62 -5.97 24.19
N GLU A 482 9.86 -5.88 25.28
CA GLU A 482 9.39 -7.06 26.03
C GLU A 482 8.40 -7.88 25.18
N VAL A 483 7.50 -7.20 24.48
CA VAL A 483 6.59 -7.83 23.52
C VAL A 483 7.35 -8.41 22.32
N TYR A 484 8.32 -7.67 21.77
CA TYR A 484 9.08 -8.14 20.61
C TYR A 484 10.00 -9.34 20.91
N SER A 485 10.64 -9.35 22.08
CA SER A 485 11.59 -10.40 22.49
C SER A 485 10.93 -11.61 23.16
N SER A 486 9.62 -11.55 23.45
CA SER A 486 8.87 -12.64 24.08
C SER A 486 8.90 -13.93 23.25
N THR A 487 9.39 -15.00 23.88
CA THR A 487 9.40 -16.37 23.34
C THR A 487 8.17 -17.18 23.72
N GLN A 488 7.17 -16.58 24.36
CA GLN A 488 5.98 -17.29 24.84
C GLN A 488 5.22 -17.95 23.67
N PRO A 489 4.63 -19.16 23.87
CA PRO A 489 3.82 -19.81 22.85
C PRO A 489 2.58 -19.00 22.48
N LEU A 490 2.56 -18.50 21.25
CA LEU A 490 1.41 -17.81 20.67
C LEU A 490 0.21 -18.73 20.42
N ARG A 491 -0.99 -18.18 20.53
CA ARG A 491 -2.25 -18.72 20.04
C ARG A 491 -2.65 -17.99 18.76
N ILE A 492 -2.50 -18.69 17.64
CA ILE A 492 -2.44 -18.13 16.30
C ILE A 492 -3.73 -18.50 15.56
N GLY A 493 -4.53 -17.50 15.19
CA GLY A 493 -5.63 -17.69 14.25
C GLY A 493 -5.09 -18.03 12.86
N TYR A 494 -5.79 -18.84 12.07
CA TYR A 494 -5.42 -19.02 10.66
C TYR A 494 -6.62 -19.29 9.75
N TYR A 495 -6.47 -18.92 8.48
CA TYR A 495 -7.38 -19.30 7.40
C TYR A 495 -6.61 -19.58 6.11
N GLU A 496 -7.09 -20.50 5.28
CA GLU A 496 -6.45 -20.84 4.00
C GLU A 496 -6.99 -20.02 2.83
N THR A 497 -8.17 -19.42 2.98
CA THR A 497 -8.81 -18.60 1.95
C THR A 497 -9.80 -17.60 2.54
N ASP A 498 -9.97 -16.48 1.85
CA ASP A 498 -10.99 -15.47 2.13
C ASP A 498 -12.33 -15.74 1.40
N PHE A 499 -12.45 -16.88 0.71
CA PHE A 499 -13.59 -17.26 -0.15
C PHE A 499 -13.97 -16.25 -1.25
N PHE A 500 -13.12 -15.25 -1.51
CA PHE A 500 -13.36 -14.19 -2.51
C PHE A 500 -12.32 -14.21 -3.64
N THR A 501 -11.05 -14.36 -3.30
CA THR A 501 -9.96 -14.59 -4.24
C THR A 501 -9.40 -15.98 -3.96
N MET A 502 -9.63 -16.95 -4.84
CA MET A 502 -9.10 -18.31 -4.62
C MET A 502 -7.57 -18.26 -4.53
N PRO A 503 -6.96 -18.87 -3.50
CA PRO A 503 -5.50 -18.93 -3.40
C PRO A 503 -4.95 -19.80 -4.53
N SER A 504 -3.79 -19.44 -5.07
CA SER A 504 -3.01 -20.36 -5.91
C SER A 504 -2.62 -21.62 -5.08
N PRO A 505 -2.30 -22.75 -5.73
CA PRO A 505 -1.81 -23.94 -5.01
C PRO A 505 -0.64 -23.59 -4.07
N ALA A 506 0.32 -22.82 -4.58
CA ALA A 506 1.47 -22.36 -3.81
C ALA A 506 1.10 -21.47 -2.62
N MET A 507 0.13 -20.55 -2.75
CA MET A 507 -0.38 -19.75 -1.62
C MET A 507 -0.98 -20.64 -0.52
N ARG A 508 -1.79 -21.64 -0.90
CA ARG A 508 -2.44 -22.55 0.06
C ARG A 508 -1.40 -23.44 0.74
N ARG A 509 -0.44 -23.94 -0.02
CA ARG A 509 0.69 -24.74 0.46
C ARG A 509 1.56 -23.94 1.44
N ALA A 510 1.91 -22.69 1.11
CA ALA A 510 2.66 -21.80 1.98
C ALA A 510 2.01 -21.64 3.36
N VAL A 511 0.69 -21.36 3.42
CA VAL A 511 -0.04 -21.25 4.70
C VAL A 511 -0.04 -22.58 5.46
N ARG A 512 -0.26 -23.72 4.79
CA ARG A 512 -0.28 -25.05 5.42
C ARG A 512 1.08 -25.47 5.98
N GLU A 513 2.15 -25.23 5.24
CA GLU A 513 3.51 -25.51 5.67
C GLU A 513 3.91 -24.62 6.85
N THR A 514 3.65 -23.31 6.78
CA THR A 514 3.90 -22.39 7.90
C THR A 514 3.07 -22.76 9.13
N LYS A 515 1.78 -23.09 8.96
CA LYS A 515 0.91 -23.59 10.04
C LYS A 515 1.56 -24.79 10.73
N LYS A 516 1.96 -25.81 9.96
CA LYS A 516 2.59 -27.01 10.51
C LYS A 516 3.88 -26.70 11.26
N LEU A 517 4.75 -25.87 10.71
CA LEU A 517 6.00 -25.45 11.37
C LEU A 517 5.73 -24.78 12.73
N LEU A 518 4.68 -23.96 12.82
CA LEU A 518 4.28 -23.30 14.06
C LEU A 518 3.68 -24.28 15.08
N GLU A 519 2.86 -25.25 14.63
CA GLU A 519 2.35 -26.34 15.49
C GLU A 519 3.49 -27.20 16.03
N ASP A 520 4.43 -27.61 15.16
CA ASP A 520 5.62 -28.39 15.52
C ASP A 520 6.56 -27.61 16.48
N ALA A 521 6.51 -26.27 16.47
CA ALA A 521 7.23 -25.39 17.40
C ALA A 521 6.49 -25.13 18.73
N GLY A 522 5.30 -25.71 18.92
CA GLY A 522 4.53 -25.62 20.17
C GLY A 522 3.49 -24.48 20.22
N HIS A 523 3.22 -23.80 19.10
CA HIS A 523 2.14 -22.82 19.03
C HIS A 523 0.76 -23.47 18.88
N THR A 524 -0.28 -22.80 19.38
CA THR A 524 -1.66 -23.29 19.24
C THR A 524 -2.31 -22.65 18.01
N LEU A 525 -2.60 -23.45 16.98
CA LEU A 525 -3.25 -22.97 15.75
C LEU A 525 -4.77 -23.14 15.83
N VAL A 526 -5.51 -22.06 15.56
CA VAL A 526 -6.97 -21.99 15.70
C VAL A 526 -7.59 -21.61 14.35
N PRO A 527 -8.45 -22.45 13.74
CA PRO A 527 -9.18 -22.07 12.54
C PRO A 527 -10.01 -20.81 12.79
N PHE A 528 -9.87 -19.80 11.94
CA PHE A 528 -10.65 -18.57 11.99
C PHE A 528 -11.52 -18.43 10.75
N GLU A 529 -12.83 -18.34 10.95
CA GLU A 529 -13.77 -18.14 9.85
C GLU A 529 -13.85 -16.64 9.49
N ILE A 530 -13.41 -16.30 8.27
CA ILE A 530 -13.57 -14.97 7.70
C ILE A 530 -14.91 -14.92 6.96
N THR A 531 -15.82 -14.06 7.40
CA THR A 531 -17.14 -13.85 6.76
C THR A 531 -17.21 -12.50 6.05
N ASN A 532 -18.18 -12.32 5.15
CA ASN A 532 -18.54 -11.04 4.51
C ASN A 532 -17.42 -10.32 3.73
N VAL A 533 -16.42 -11.05 3.22
CA VAL A 533 -15.26 -10.48 2.49
C VAL A 533 -15.68 -9.73 1.23
N ASP A 534 -16.74 -10.17 0.56
CA ASP A 534 -17.32 -9.48 -0.59
C ASP A 534 -17.92 -8.13 -0.17
N TYR A 535 -18.67 -8.08 0.93
CA TYR A 535 -19.22 -6.86 1.49
C TYR A 535 -18.13 -5.87 1.91
N VAL A 536 -17.09 -6.34 2.61
CA VAL A 536 -15.90 -5.54 2.97
C VAL A 536 -15.23 -4.98 1.71
N THR A 537 -14.96 -5.85 0.73
CA THR A 537 -14.27 -5.46 -0.52
C THR A 537 -15.08 -4.45 -1.33
N TYR A 538 -16.40 -4.56 -1.39
CA TYR A 538 -17.23 -3.64 -2.17
C TYR A 538 -17.61 -2.36 -1.42
N ASN A 539 -17.99 -2.43 -0.15
CA ASN A 539 -18.48 -1.28 0.60
C ASN A 539 -17.34 -0.54 1.32
N PHE A 540 -16.58 -1.24 2.16
CA PHE A 540 -15.54 -0.57 2.96
C PHE A 540 -14.37 -0.15 2.08
N CYS A 541 -13.94 -1.02 1.17
CA CYS A 541 -12.79 -0.77 0.32
C CYS A 541 -13.15 0.07 -0.92
N VAL A 542 -13.95 -0.45 -1.87
CA VAL A 542 -14.23 0.30 -3.11
C VAL A 542 -15.10 1.54 -2.86
N ARG A 543 -16.28 1.40 -2.23
CA ARG A 543 -17.15 2.56 -1.94
C ARG A 543 -16.49 3.52 -0.94
N GLY A 544 -15.75 3.03 0.04
CA GLY A 544 -15.02 3.87 0.99
C GLY A 544 -13.94 4.75 0.36
N MET A 545 -13.11 4.21 -0.56
CA MET A 545 -12.09 4.99 -1.27
C MET A 545 -12.66 5.94 -2.34
N PHE A 546 -13.81 5.60 -2.92
CA PHE A 546 -14.40 6.31 -4.07
C PHE A 546 -15.77 6.94 -3.78
N ALA A 547 -16.08 7.22 -2.52
CA ALA A 547 -17.38 7.71 -2.04
C ALA A 547 -17.85 9.01 -2.72
N ASP A 548 -16.95 9.81 -3.31
CA ASP A 548 -17.30 11.00 -4.09
C ASP A 548 -17.66 10.71 -5.56
N GLY A 549 -17.93 9.43 -5.89
CA GLY A 549 -18.18 8.96 -7.25
C GLY A 549 -16.93 8.91 -8.13
N CYS A 550 -15.75 8.74 -7.51
CA CYS A 550 -14.40 8.85 -8.09
C CYS A 550 -13.97 10.27 -8.51
N THR A 551 -14.69 11.33 -8.11
CA THR A 551 -14.48 12.69 -8.63
C THR A 551 -13.07 13.23 -8.34
N SER A 552 -12.60 13.12 -7.11
CA SER A 552 -11.30 13.63 -6.66
C SER A 552 -10.14 12.84 -7.27
N PHE A 553 -10.33 11.54 -7.47
CA PHE A 553 -9.39 10.70 -8.21
C PHE A 553 -9.31 11.11 -9.69
N LEU A 554 -10.46 11.25 -10.37
CA LEU A 554 -10.53 11.64 -11.78
C LEU A 554 -9.93 13.03 -12.05
N LYS A 555 -10.13 13.98 -11.14
CA LYS A 555 -9.50 15.32 -11.18
C LYS A 555 -7.97 15.26 -11.22
N LYS A 556 -7.33 14.22 -10.65
CA LYS A 556 -5.87 14.06 -10.76
C LYS A 556 -5.40 13.81 -12.21
N PHE A 557 -6.23 13.22 -13.07
CA PHE A 557 -5.92 12.96 -14.48
C PHE A 557 -6.34 14.08 -15.45
N GLU A 558 -6.81 15.22 -14.94
CA GLU A 558 -7.08 16.40 -15.75
C GLU A 558 -5.77 16.99 -16.27
N GLY A 559 -5.68 17.14 -17.60
CA GLY A 559 -4.50 17.68 -18.26
C GLY A 559 -3.33 16.73 -18.48
N GLU A 560 -3.39 15.50 -17.96
CA GLU A 560 -2.36 14.46 -18.13
C GLU A 560 -2.31 13.89 -19.56
N LEU A 561 -1.12 13.48 -19.99
CA LEU A 561 -0.85 12.90 -21.31
C LEU A 561 -1.37 11.46 -21.44
N GLU A 562 -1.05 10.60 -20.47
CA GLU A 562 -1.45 9.20 -20.45
C GLU A 562 -2.46 8.93 -19.33
N ARG A 563 -3.45 8.08 -19.66
CA ARG A 563 -4.48 7.57 -18.74
C ARG A 563 -4.65 6.04 -18.87
N SER A 564 -3.75 5.36 -19.56
CA SER A 564 -3.87 3.93 -19.91
C SER A 564 -3.82 3.03 -18.66
N SER A 565 -3.05 3.45 -17.65
CA SER A 565 -2.89 2.83 -16.33
C SER A 565 -4.22 2.53 -15.62
N VAL A 566 -5.22 3.40 -15.82
CA VAL A 566 -6.57 3.30 -15.24
C VAL A 566 -7.63 2.80 -16.24
N GLY A 567 -7.23 2.49 -17.48
CA GLY A 567 -7.99 1.71 -18.48
C GLY A 567 -9.51 1.86 -18.48
N THR A 568 -10.22 0.72 -18.43
CA THR A 568 -11.69 0.66 -18.41
C THR A 568 -12.30 1.26 -17.13
N PHE A 569 -11.57 1.20 -16.00
CA PHE A 569 -12.01 1.79 -14.73
C PHE A 569 -12.25 3.30 -14.87
N PHE A 570 -11.38 4.02 -15.58
CA PHE A 570 -11.53 5.45 -15.84
C PHE A 570 -12.82 5.81 -16.58
N TRP A 571 -13.28 4.96 -17.50
CA TRP A 571 -14.55 5.16 -18.22
C TRP A 571 -15.76 4.90 -17.31
N LEU A 572 -15.75 3.79 -16.57
CA LEU A 572 -16.82 3.45 -15.60
C LEU A 572 -16.96 4.50 -14.49
N ALA A 573 -15.83 4.99 -13.98
CA ALA A 573 -15.77 6.04 -12.96
C ALA A 573 -16.45 7.35 -13.43
N LYS A 574 -16.36 7.68 -14.72
CA LYS A 574 -16.93 8.89 -15.33
C LYS A 574 -18.43 8.84 -15.63
N LEU A 575 -19.06 7.67 -15.56
CA LEU A 575 -20.48 7.56 -15.87
C LEU A 575 -21.34 8.32 -14.83
N PRO A 576 -22.39 9.06 -15.23
CA PRO A 576 -23.35 9.64 -14.29
C PRO A 576 -24.00 8.56 -13.40
N ASN A 577 -24.39 8.91 -12.17
CA ASN A 577 -24.90 7.93 -11.19
C ASN A 577 -26.17 7.17 -11.66
N CYS A 578 -27.03 7.79 -12.48
CA CYS A 578 -28.15 7.12 -13.12
C CYS A 578 -27.69 6.03 -14.11
N LEU A 579 -26.66 6.31 -14.92
CA LEU A 579 -26.09 5.37 -15.88
C LEU A 579 -25.25 4.28 -15.19
N LYS A 580 -24.48 4.61 -14.13
CA LYS A 580 -23.86 3.60 -13.24
C LYS A 580 -24.91 2.63 -12.69
N THR A 581 -26.04 3.15 -12.23
CA THR A 581 -27.14 2.33 -11.70
C THR A 581 -27.73 1.42 -12.78
N LEU A 582 -28.09 1.96 -13.95
CA LEU A 582 -28.61 1.18 -15.09
C LEU A 582 -27.62 0.09 -15.53
N VAL A 583 -26.35 0.42 -15.73
CA VAL A 583 -25.30 -0.54 -16.13
C VAL A 583 -25.09 -1.60 -15.05
N SER A 584 -25.12 -1.24 -13.75
CA SER A 584 -25.03 -2.23 -12.67
C SER A 584 -26.21 -3.21 -12.68
N TRP A 585 -27.44 -2.72 -12.92
CA TRP A 585 -28.64 -3.57 -12.99
C TRP A 585 -28.56 -4.56 -14.17
N ILE A 586 -28.17 -4.08 -15.36
CA ILE A 586 -27.96 -4.90 -16.55
C ILE A 586 -26.81 -5.91 -16.35
N ALA A 587 -25.73 -5.53 -15.68
CA ALA A 587 -24.58 -6.40 -15.45
C ALA A 587 -24.83 -7.46 -14.37
N LYS A 588 -25.74 -7.22 -13.42
CA LYS A 588 -25.96 -8.08 -12.23
C LYS A 588 -26.20 -9.57 -12.56
N PRO A 589 -27.01 -9.97 -13.56
CA PRO A 589 -27.26 -11.39 -13.85
C PRO A 589 -26.05 -12.12 -14.46
N PHE A 590 -25.13 -11.40 -15.11
CA PHE A 590 -24.05 -11.98 -15.91
C PHE A 590 -22.67 -11.85 -15.26
N VAL A 591 -22.42 -10.74 -14.57
CA VAL A 591 -21.13 -10.44 -13.91
C VAL A 591 -21.38 -9.74 -12.56
N PRO A 592 -21.84 -10.47 -11.52
CA PRO A 592 -22.24 -9.88 -10.23
C PRO A 592 -21.16 -9.01 -9.59
N ARG A 593 -19.90 -9.47 -9.63
CA ARG A 593 -18.73 -8.76 -9.08
C ARG A 593 -18.49 -7.41 -9.75
N LEU A 594 -18.74 -7.29 -11.06
CA LEU A 594 -18.65 -6.04 -11.80
C LEU A 594 -19.83 -5.10 -11.47
N SER A 595 -21.04 -5.64 -11.38
CA SER A 595 -22.21 -4.89 -10.92
C SER A 595 -21.95 -4.24 -9.55
N ASN A 596 -21.43 -5.01 -8.59
CA ASN A 596 -21.12 -4.51 -7.25
C ASN A 596 -20.06 -3.39 -7.28
N ILE A 597 -18.96 -3.55 -8.04
CA ILE A 597 -17.95 -2.48 -8.21
C ILE A 597 -18.56 -1.20 -8.80
N ILE A 598 -19.39 -1.32 -9.85
CA ILE A 598 -20.05 -0.15 -10.48
C ILE A 598 -21.01 0.54 -9.51
N ARG A 599 -21.76 -0.24 -8.72
CA ARG A 599 -22.65 0.29 -7.67
C ARG A 599 -21.88 1.01 -6.56
N SER A 600 -20.73 0.47 -6.16
CA SER A 600 -19.84 1.04 -5.13
C SER A 600 -19.15 2.34 -5.56
N MET A 601 -18.96 2.58 -6.86
CA MET A 601 -18.38 3.83 -7.40
C MET A 601 -19.43 4.95 -7.62
N ARG A 602 -20.60 4.88 -6.96
CA ARG A 602 -21.57 5.97 -6.93
C ARG A 602 -21.13 7.07 -5.97
N THR A 603 -21.58 8.29 -6.20
CA THR A 603 -21.44 9.37 -5.21
C THR A 603 -22.37 9.11 -4.04
N ASN A 604 -21.82 9.05 -2.83
CA ASN A 604 -22.54 9.05 -1.57
C ASN A 604 -22.91 10.50 -1.16
N THR A 605 -23.99 10.66 -0.42
CA THR A 605 -24.22 11.84 0.44
C THR A 605 -23.29 11.81 1.67
N VAL A 606 -23.27 12.90 2.45
CA VAL A 606 -22.54 12.95 3.74
C VAL A 606 -23.11 11.92 4.73
N ASP A 607 -24.43 11.80 4.78
CA ASP A 607 -25.17 10.83 5.60
C ASP A 607 -24.79 9.38 5.22
N GLU A 608 -24.85 9.05 3.91
CA GLU A 608 -24.44 7.73 3.40
C GLU A 608 -22.96 7.41 3.65
N LEU A 609 -22.10 8.43 3.74
CA LEU A 609 -20.67 8.27 4.06
C LEU A 609 -20.43 8.09 5.57
N TRP A 610 -21.16 8.80 6.43
CA TRP A 610 -21.08 8.63 7.88
C TRP A 610 -21.67 7.28 8.32
N GLY A 611 -22.77 6.85 7.71
CA GLY A 611 -23.28 5.49 7.85
C GLY A 611 -22.23 4.44 7.47
N LEU A 612 -21.54 4.63 6.33
CA LEU A 612 -20.45 3.75 5.92
C LEU A 612 -19.26 3.73 6.90
N HIS A 613 -18.87 4.88 7.46
CA HIS A 613 -17.83 4.90 8.52
C HIS A 613 -18.27 4.11 9.75
N HIS A 614 -19.54 4.25 10.16
CA HIS A 614 -20.09 3.49 11.29
C HIS A 614 -20.15 1.98 11.02
N GLU A 615 -20.55 1.56 9.81
CA GLU A 615 -20.50 0.14 9.38
C GLU A 615 -19.07 -0.44 9.46
N ILE A 616 -18.04 0.36 9.12
CA ILE A 616 -16.62 -0.03 9.23
C ILE A 616 -16.19 -0.17 10.70
N GLU A 617 -16.54 0.79 11.55
CA GLU A 617 -16.26 0.76 12.99
C GLU A 617 -16.93 -0.44 13.66
N GLU A 618 -18.21 -0.72 13.35
CA GLU A 618 -18.93 -1.87 13.88
C GLU A 618 -18.30 -3.19 13.42
N SER A 619 -17.97 -3.32 12.13
CA SER A 619 -17.30 -4.52 11.61
C SER A 619 -15.93 -4.74 12.26
N CYS A 620 -15.19 -3.67 12.55
CA CYS A 620 -13.94 -3.75 13.32
C CYS A 620 -14.18 -4.28 14.75
N HIS A 621 -15.17 -3.74 15.46
CA HIS A 621 -15.55 -4.22 16.79
C HIS A 621 -15.98 -5.70 16.78
N GLN A 622 -16.77 -6.13 15.78
CA GLN A 622 -17.19 -7.52 15.62
C GLN A 622 -15.99 -8.45 15.36
N PHE A 623 -15.06 -8.05 14.49
CA PHE A 623 -13.85 -8.82 14.20
C PHE A 623 -12.96 -8.96 15.44
N ILE A 624 -12.76 -7.86 16.20
CA ILE A 624 -12.03 -7.87 17.48
C ILE A 624 -12.75 -8.75 18.52
N ALA A 625 -14.09 -8.74 18.55
CA ALA A 625 -14.86 -9.58 19.47
C ALA A 625 -14.72 -11.07 19.16
N GLN A 626 -14.74 -11.46 17.88
CA GLN A 626 -14.48 -12.83 17.44
C GLN A 626 -13.04 -13.28 17.78
N TRP A 627 -12.06 -12.41 17.51
CA TRP A 627 -10.65 -12.61 17.85
C TRP A 627 -10.43 -12.83 19.35
N LYS A 628 -11.01 -11.96 20.19
CA LYS A 628 -10.95 -12.08 21.66
C LYS A 628 -11.71 -13.30 22.17
N LYS A 629 -12.88 -13.63 21.63
CA LYS A 629 -13.65 -14.85 21.98
C LYS A 629 -12.84 -16.12 21.75
N LEU A 630 -11.97 -16.13 20.76
CA LEU A 630 -11.07 -17.25 20.44
C LEU A 630 -9.72 -17.17 21.18
N ASN A 631 -9.48 -16.13 21.99
CA ASN A 631 -8.22 -15.84 22.68
C ASN A 631 -7.01 -15.88 21.74
N LEU A 632 -7.07 -15.17 20.61
CA LEU A 632 -5.95 -15.12 19.65
C LEU A 632 -4.98 -13.99 20.00
N ASP A 633 -3.69 -14.22 19.74
CA ASP A 633 -2.64 -13.21 19.83
C ASP A 633 -2.40 -12.55 18.46
N VAL A 634 -2.38 -13.37 17.41
CA VAL A 634 -2.03 -13.03 16.03
C VAL A 634 -2.79 -13.91 15.03
N MET A 635 -2.72 -13.56 13.74
CA MET A 635 -3.35 -14.30 12.63
C MET A 635 -2.35 -14.60 11.51
N LEU A 636 -2.31 -15.86 11.07
CA LEU A 636 -1.65 -16.34 9.86
C LEU A 636 -2.62 -16.31 8.68
N CYS A 637 -2.26 -15.57 7.64
CA CYS A 637 -3.11 -15.29 6.48
C CYS A 637 -2.41 -15.66 5.17
N PRO A 638 -3.15 -16.04 4.11
CA PRO A 638 -2.58 -16.11 2.77
C PRO A 638 -2.19 -14.69 2.31
N MET A 639 -1.09 -14.59 1.58
CA MET A 639 -0.69 -13.38 0.87
C MET A 639 -0.76 -13.64 -0.64
N LEU A 640 -1.25 -12.68 -1.43
CA LEU A 640 -1.33 -12.85 -2.89
C LEU A 640 0.07 -13.15 -3.46
N GLY A 641 0.19 -14.26 -4.19
CA GLY A 641 1.42 -14.72 -4.83
C GLY A 641 1.20 -15.96 -5.69
N PRO A 642 2.17 -16.36 -6.53
CA PRO A 642 3.43 -15.69 -6.84
C PRO A 642 3.25 -14.38 -7.63
N ALA A 643 4.36 -13.71 -7.97
CA ALA A 643 4.34 -12.46 -8.73
C ALA A 643 3.63 -12.61 -10.09
N LEU A 644 2.75 -11.65 -10.40
CA LEU A 644 1.94 -11.70 -11.62
C LEU A 644 2.74 -11.27 -12.86
N GLY A 645 2.32 -11.75 -14.03
CA GLY A 645 2.82 -11.20 -15.30
C GLY A 645 2.56 -9.69 -15.43
N ILE A 646 3.43 -8.98 -16.16
CA ILE A 646 3.31 -7.53 -16.36
C ILE A 646 1.97 -7.13 -16.97
N GLY A 647 1.34 -6.07 -16.45
CA GLY A 647 0.04 -5.58 -16.94
C GLY A 647 -1.15 -6.50 -16.65
N TYR A 648 -0.99 -7.53 -15.80
CA TYR A 648 -2.10 -8.25 -15.19
C TYR A 648 -2.74 -7.55 -13.98
N PRO A 649 -2.00 -6.89 -13.05
CA PRO A 649 -2.60 -6.23 -11.89
C PRO A 649 -3.72 -5.23 -12.24
N GLY A 650 -3.52 -4.39 -13.26
CA GLY A 650 -4.53 -3.44 -13.75
C GLY A 650 -5.80 -4.08 -14.34
N LYS A 651 -5.79 -5.41 -14.58
CA LYS A 651 -6.94 -6.21 -15.02
C LYS A 651 -7.57 -6.99 -13.85
N LEU A 652 -6.96 -6.97 -12.66
CA LEU A 652 -7.23 -7.84 -11.52
C LEU A 652 -7.53 -7.04 -10.24
N SER A 653 -8.30 -5.95 -10.37
CA SER A 653 -8.70 -5.06 -9.26
C SER A 653 -9.40 -5.75 -8.08
N VAL A 654 -9.85 -7.00 -8.25
CA VAL A 654 -10.49 -7.80 -7.19
C VAL A 654 -9.52 -8.69 -6.41
N ALA A 655 -8.30 -8.93 -6.91
CA ALA A 655 -7.33 -9.84 -6.29
C ALA A 655 -6.64 -9.26 -5.03
N VAL A 656 -7.18 -8.15 -4.49
CA VAL A 656 -6.62 -7.38 -3.38
C VAL A 656 -7.30 -7.66 -2.04
N SER A 657 -8.29 -8.57 -2.01
CA SER A 657 -9.11 -8.86 -0.83
C SER A 657 -8.29 -9.28 0.40
N TYR A 658 -7.31 -10.18 0.23
CA TYR A 658 -6.39 -10.63 1.29
C TYR A 658 -5.66 -9.50 2.01
N THR A 659 -5.31 -8.41 1.31
CA THR A 659 -4.58 -7.28 1.90
C THR A 659 -5.52 -6.16 2.34
N MET A 660 -6.55 -5.85 1.55
CA MET A 660 -7.47 -4.75 1.81
C MET A 660 -8.31 -4.93 3.09
N LEU A 661 -8.65 -6.17 3.47
CA LEU A 661 -9.32 -6.47 4.74
C LEU A 661 -8.63 -5.78 5.93
N TYR A 662 -7.30 -5.92 6.02
CA TYR A 662 -6.50 -5.33 7.10
C TYR A 662 -6.18 -3.84 6.92
N ASN A 663 -6.52 -3.24 5.78
CA ASN A 663 -6.59 -1.78 5.65
C ASN A 663 -7.94 -1.23 6.14
N SER A 664 -9.06 -1.90 5.86
CA SER A 664 -10.38 -1.49 6.36
C SER A 664 -10.50 -1.65 7.88
N LEU A 665 -9.83 -2.64 8.47
CA LEU A 665 -9.77 -2.84 9.92
C LEU A 665 -8.70 -1.97 10.61
N ASP A 666 -7.78 -1.37 9.84
CA ASP A 666 -6.52 -0.73 10.29
C ASP A 666 -5.64 -1.56 11.23
N PHE A 667 -5.57 -2.88 11.02
CA PHE A 667 -4.71 -3.78 11.80
C PHE A 667 -3.27 -3.78 11.27
N PRO A 668 -2.23 -3.86 12.12
CA PRO A 668 -0.86 -4.10 11.64
C PRO A 668 -0.77 -5.43 10.91
N ALA A 669 -0.22 -5.40 9.70
CA ALA A 669 -0.10 -6.54 8.81
C ALA A 669 1.27 -6.54 8.13
N GLY A 670 2.08 -7.56 8.42
CA GLY A 670 3.36 -7.79 7.77
C GLY A 670 3.34 -8.97 6.80
N VAL A 671 4.39 -9.08 5.98
CA VAL A 671 4.57 -10.15 5.01
C VAL A 671 5.97 -10.74 5.16
N VAL A 672 6.05 -12.07 5.10
CA VAL A 672 7.29 -12.86 5.21
C VAL A 672 7.31 -13.91 4.08
N PRO A 673 8.36 -13.96 3.24
CA PRO A 673 8.55 -15.03 2.26
C PRO A 673 8.78 -16.38 2.96
N VAL A 674 8.07 -17.44 2.56
CA VAL A 674 8.17 -18.75 3.23
C VAL A 674 8.48 -19.92 2.30
N THR A 675 8.23 -19.81 1.01
CA THR A 675 8.52 -20.89 0.05
C THR A 675 8.69 -20.32 -1.35
N MET A 676 9.18 -21.15 -2.28
CA MET A 676 9.15 -20.87 -3.71
C MET A 676 8.04 -21.71 -4.36
N VAL A 677 7.57 -21.30 -5.54
CA VAL A 677 6.65 -22.10 -6.37
C VAL A 677 7.35 -23.34 -6.91
N THR A 678 6.71 -24.50 -6.80
CA THR A 678 7.21 -25.79 -7.33
C THR A 678 6.55 -26.15 -8.67
N ASP A 679 7.10 -27.15 -9.36
CA ASP A 679 6.46 -27.73 -10.54
C ASP A 679 5.09 -28.37 -10.20
N GLU A 680 4.92 -28.88 -8.99
CA GLU A 680 3.66 -29.41 -8.48
C GLU A 680 2.59 -28.32 -8.36
N ASP A 681 2.94 -27.15 -7.81
CA ASP A 681 2.02 -26.01 -7.75
C ASP A 681 1.57 -25.57 -9.16
N GLU A 682 2.49 -25.56 -10.13
CA GLU A 682 2.24 -25.19 -11.53
C GLU A 682 1.40 -26.26 -12.27
N LYS A 683 1.55 -27.54 -11.91
CA LYS A 683 0.67 -28.64 -12.38
C LYS A 683 -0.73 -28.48 -11.81
N GLU A 684 -0.87 -28.25 -10.50
CA GLU A 684 -2.16 -28.05 -9.83
C GLU A 684 -2.89 -26.79 -10.30
N LEU A 685 -2.14 -25.73 -10.67
CA LEU A 685 -2.70 -24.47 -11.17
C LEU A 685 -3.59 -24.66 -12.41
N LYS A 686 -3.39 -25.73 -13.20
CA LYS A 686 -4.26 -26.11 -14.32
C LYS A 686 -5.71 -26.39 -13.89
N GLY A 687 -5.91 -26.81 -12.64
CA GLY A 687 -7.22 -27.01 -12.02
C GLY A 687 -7.85 -25.74 -11.41
N TYR A 688 -7.17 -24.59 -11.45
CA TYR A 688 -7.67 -23.35 -10.86
C TYR A 688 -8.90 -22.82 -11.63
N GLN A 689 -10.01 -22.63 -10.92
CA GLN A 689 -11.25 -22.09 -11.49
C GLN A 689 -11.70 -20.76 -10.87
N GLY A 690 -11.21 -20.43 -9.67
CA GLY A 690 -11.75 -19.35 -8.84
C GLY A 690 -13.13 -19.68 -8.25
N TYR A 691 -13.60 -18.84 -7.34
CA TYR A 691 -14.90 -19.04 -6.66
C TYR A 691 -16.09 -18.56 -7.49
N PHE A 692 -15.89 -17.58 -8.36
CA PHE A 692 -16.94 -16.97 -9.16
C PHE A 692 -16.90 -17.40 -10.63
N ARG A 693 -15.80 -18.04 -11.07
CA ARG A 693 -15.57 -18.52 -12.44
C ARG A 693 -15.78 -17.42 -13.48
N ASP A 694 -15.49 -16.18 -13.12
CA ASP A 694 -15.70 -15.00 -13.95
C ASP A 694 -14.47 -14.67 -14.82
N ARG A 695 -14.44 -13.47 -15.42
CA ARG A 695 -13.28 -13.01 -16.19
C ARG A 695 -12.05 -12.75 -15.33
N TRP A 696 -12.21 -12.28 -14.09
CA TRP A 696 -11.09 -12.05 -13.18
C TRP A 696 -10.45 -13.36 -12.76
N ASP A 697 -11.24 -14.34 -12.37
CA ASP A 697 -10.73 -15.65 -11.95
C ASP A 697 -9.94 -16.33 -13.08
N ARG A 698 -10.47 -16.34 -14.32
CA ARG A 698 -9.74 -16.81 -15.51
C ARG A 698 -8.50 -15.97 -15.86
N THR A 699 -8.50 -14.68 -15.53
CA THR A 699 -7.35 -13.80 -15.78
C THR A 699 -6.26 -14.01 -14.72
N LEU A 700 -6.64 -14.32 -13.48
CA LEU A 700 -5.74 -14.58 -12.37
C LEU A 700 -5.01 -15.91 -12.54
N ALA A 701 -5.71 -16.96 -12.99
CA ALA A 701 -5.10 -18.24 -13.40
C ALA A 701 -3.98 -18.03 -14.43
N LYS A 702 -4.24 -17.22 -15.47
CA LYS A 702 -3.25 -16.85 -16.51
C LYS A 702 -2.12 -15.97 -15.98
N ALA A 703 -2.38 -15.16 -14.96
CA ALA A 703 -1.38 -14.29 -14.35
C ALA A 703 -0.37 -15.07 -13.51
N PHE A 704 -0.79 -16.18 -12.90
CA PHE A 704 0.06 -17.10 -12.13
C PHE A 704 0.87 -18.07 -12.99
N HIS A 705 0.44 -18.41 -14.20
CA HIS A 705 1.12 -19.42 -15.02
C HIS A 705 2.59 -19.08 -15.32
N GLY A 706 3.49 -20.06 -15.21
CA GLY A 706 4.92 -19.96 -15.52
C GLY A 706 5.75 -19.32 -14.40
N SER A 707 5.42 -19.63 -13.14
CA SER A 707 5.95 -18.96 -11.96
C SER A 707 6.87 -19.81 -11.08
N VAL A 708 7.24 -21.02 -11.52
CA VAL A 708 8.19 -21.91 -10.83
C VAL A 708 9.45 -21.14 -10.42
N GLY A 709 9.89 -21.33 -9.17
CA GLY A 709 11.03 -20.63 -8.57
C GLY A 709 10.76 -19.22 -8.05
N LEU A 710 9.57 -18.64 -8.26
CA LEU A 710 9.21 -17.34 -7.67
C LEU A 710 8.84 -17.47 -6.18
N PRO A 711 9.07 -16.42 -5.38
CA PRO A 711 8.72 -16.40 -3.96
C PRO A 711 7.21 -16.41 -3.73
N VAL A 712 6.83 -17.07 -2.65
CA VAL A 712 5.50 -17.10 -2.09
C VAL A 712 5.61 -16.81 -0.60
N ALA A 713 4.78 -15.88 -0.16
CA ALA A 713 4.79 -15.34 1.19
C ALA A 713 3.51 -15.68 1.94
N VAL A 714 3.54 -15.52 3.25
CA VAL A 714 2.36 -15.43 4.11
C VAL A 714 2.25 -14.02 4.68
N GLN A 715 1.04 -13.68 5.12
CA GLN A 715 0.78 -12.43 5.82
C GLN A 715 0.56 -12.73 7.31
N CYS A 716 1.21 -11.94 8.17
CA CYS A 716 1.14 -12.01 9.62
C CYS A 716 0.38 -10.78 10.11
N VAL A 717 -0.61 -10.93 10.99
CA VAL A 717 -1.44 -9.81 11.47
C VAL A 717 -1.57 -9.85 12.99
N ALA A 718 -1.60 -8.68 13.63
CA ALA A 718 -1.96 -8.53 15.04
C ALA A 718 -3.11 -7.51 15.21
N LEU A 719 -3.58 -7.29 16.43
CA LEU A 719 -4.55 -6.24 16.74
C LEU A 719 -3.95 -4.82 16.57
N PRO A 720 -4.77 -3.75 16.45
CA PRO A 720 -4.28 -2.38 16.36
C PRO A 720 -3.29 -2.01 17.46
N TRP A 721 -2.26 -1.26 17.11
CA TRP A 721 -1.15 -0.83 17.98
C TRP A 721 -0.27 -1.96 18.54
N GLN A 722 -0.33 -3.17 17.96
CA GLN A 722 0.49 -4.32 18.33
C GLN A 722 1.53 -4.66 17.25
N GLU A 723 2.20 -3.64 16.68
CA GLU A 723 3.25 -3.83 15.68
C GLU A 723 4.39 -4.74 16.17
N GLU A 724 4.77 -4.63 17.44
CA GLU A 724 5.83 -5.42 18.06
C GLU A 724 5.44 -6.90 18.18
N LEU A 725 4.17 -7.20 18.47
CA LEU A 725 3.64 -8.56 18.48
C LEU A 725 3.54 -9.13 17.06
N CYS A 726 3.12 -8.29 16.10
CA CYS A 726 3.14 -8.65 14.68
C CYS A 726 4.57 -8.98 14.22
N LEU A 727 5.57 -8.17 14.58
CA LEU A 727 6.98 -8.40 14.27
C LEU A 727 7.54 -9.64 15.00
N ARG A 728 7.16 -9.88 16.26
CA ARG A 728 7.51 -11.11 17.01
C ARG A 728 6.95 -12.36 16.35
N PHE A 729 5.75 -12.29 15.77
CA PHE A 729 5.18 -13.40 15.02
C PHE A 729 5.84 -13.58 13.63
N MET A 730 6.08 -12.48 12.89
CA MET A 730 6.82 -12.51 11.63
C MET A 730 8.21 -13.15 11.81
N LYS A 731 8.93 -12.80 12.89
CA LYS A 731 10.24 -13.35 13.23
C LYS A 731 10.20 -14.86 13.50
N GLU A 732 9.15 -15.35 14.14
CA GLU A 732 8.93 -16.78 14.35
C GLU A 732 8.75 -17.51 13.01
N VAL A 733 7.89 -16.99 12.14
CA VAL A 733 7.63 -17.52 10.79
C VAL A 733 8.91 -17.55 9.95
N GLU A 734 9.68 -16.45 9.95
CA GLU A 734 10.98 -16.36 9.27
C GLU A 734 11.97 -17.39 9.83
N THR A 735 12.14 -17.45 11.15
CA THR A 735 13.09 -18.35 11.83
C THR A 735 12.79 -19.82 11.56
N LEU A 736 11.52 -20.24 11.68
CA LEU A 736 11.13 -21.63 11.46
C LEU A 736 11.25 -22.04 9.98
N THR A 737 10.94 -21.12 9.07
CA THR A 737 11.12 -21.34 7.62
C THR A 737 12.59 -21.50 7.26
N LEU A 738 13.45 -20.60 7.73
CA LEU A 738 14.89 -20.65 7.45
C LEU A 738 15.52 -21.94 8.00
N LYS A 739 15.11 -22.39 9.19
CA LYS A 739 15.52 -23.70 9.75
C LYS A 739 15.10 -24.87 8.85
N LYS A 740 13.85 -24.90 8.36
CA LYS A 740 13.38 -25.92 7.41
C LYS A 740 14.26 -25.97 6.16
N ASN A 741 14.58 -24.81 5.59
CA ASN A 741 15.36 -24.69 4.35
C ASN A 741 16.87 -24.93 4.54
N GLN A 742 17.36 -25.17 5.77
CA GLN A 742 18.73 -25.60 6.07
C GLN A 742 18.84 -27.11 6.35
N ILE A 743 17.70 -27.80 6.50
CA ILE A 743 17.61 -29.25 6.78
C ILE A 743 17.36 -30.05 5.48
N VAL A 744 16.98 -29.36 4.40
CA VAL A 744 16.79 -29.88 3.03
C VAL A 744 18.00 -29.49 2.18
#